data_AF-A0A485L2L7-F1
#
_entry.id   AF-A0A485L2L7-F1
#
_cell.length_a   1.000
_cell.length_b   1.000
_cell.length_c   1.000
_cell.angle_alpha   90.00
_cell.angle_beta   90.00
_cell.angle_gamma   90.00
#
_symmetry.space_group_name_H-M   'P 1'
#
loop_
_entity.id
_entity.type
_entity.pdbx_description
1 polymer ?
#
loop_
_entity_poly.entity_id
_entity_poly.type
_entity_poly.pdbx_seq_one_letter_code
_entity_poly.pdbx_strand_id
1 'polypeptide(L)'
;MSAPSVPSKATIQGSFRSKATHRTYATYQRQFVEYCKSIPGTNPQLATPTVCTDFFHHLYGQGKTARTVDSAKTALVAYFQDVKVNPNPARDFETKQYVVGLQKYNKQKHVDDEKKAHPLTVYELSCLVNSFSSYHLFVGAMYRFLFCASYLGCFRISEMLNLTWDDVALMRDGESQYVSIRLRWHKKASVQGECQVYHLIDEKSFPCLRVCALFTDYLDLVKQASPNLASKAVVFPAFVIESSGVPRLNWYKHLDQNQVRLFLKDSSKFPWLNANAYEIATDKLLRGTIPNAVKTFSSPTMGSFKVGFFGVMYDMQDSSKGMKWTDPIVAAKEQVKYLRTVEKVDFVIALTHQFLEDDNKFSQEVAGVDMIYGGHDHSAMLQTQFGTPYLKADLDFRNIWFSQLKWYAAKNATNSTAAIKAFTKMAHKNIPITQALPTDAALDAVIAQYDAQVKALNNRTVGSLCQQTDLTKLTVRYKEAPIGNFISDAFLHFYDSRIKVDVSVMNGGGIRTDKLWPAGPINIGDVISWSPFGNVIMVIKTDGASLKKYINSQMKDSCGANGVVAENGIYFHMAGVKYVFACNGKGSGAVTTLTYLNNQNGKTGDVKDTDELVFAVSDFMFDLFKKFAGVPAKVIIPASEATRTEACVDAHVQKQSSQSVCPAIEGRSSIVFA
;
A
#
# COMPACT_ATOMS: atom_id res chain seq x y z
N MET A 1 -34.75 -4.07 63.71
CA MET A 1 -34.22 -4.15 62.34
C MET A 1 -32.80 -4.70 62.44
N SER A 2 -32.55 -5.88 61.88
CA SER A 2 -31.27 -6.58 61.93
C SER A 2 -30.23 -5.83 61.09
N ALA A 3 -29.03 -5.60 61.63
CA ALA A 3 -27.94 -4.95 60.91
C ALA A 3 -27.61 -5.71 59.61
N PRO A 4 -27.33 -5.02 58.49
CA PRO A 4 -26.97 -5.67 57.23
C PRO A 4 -25.66 -6.44 57.41
N SER A 5 -25.67 -7.73 57.04
CA SER A 5 -24.51 -8.61 57.19
C SER A 5 -23.35 -8.15 56.30
N VAL A 6 -22.18 -8.00 56.91
CA VAL A 6 -20.95 -7.66 56.20
C VAL A 6 -20.59 -8.83 55.26
N PRO A 7 -20.42 -8.59 53.94
CA PRO A 7 -20.04 -9.65 53.01
C PRO A 7 -18.72 -10.30 53.41
N SER A 8 -18.63 -11.63 53.28
CA SER A 8 -17.39 -12.34 53.60
C SER A 8 -16.24 -11.89 52.70
N LYS A 9 -15.00 -12.01 53.18
CA LYS A 9 -13.78 -11.75 52.38
C LYS A 9 -13.78 -12.51 51.05
N ALA A 10 -14.32 -13.72 51.03
CA ALA A 10 -14.48 -14.52 49.82
C ALA A 10 -15.52 -13.91 48.85
N THR A 11 -16.63 -13.38 49.35
CA THR A 11 -17.66 -12.67 48.57
C THR A 11 -17.10 -11.40 47.91
N ILE A 12 -16.29 -10.63 48.65
CA ILE A 12 -15.63 -9.42 48.16
C ILE A 12 -14.54 -9.78 47.12
N GLN A 13 -13.78 -10.84 47.33
CA GLN A 13 -12.78 -11.29 46.35
C GLN A 13 -13.43 -11.87 45.08
N GLY A 14 -14.61 -12.49 45.20
CA GLY A 14 -15.39 -13.01 44.08
C GLY A 14 -15.92 -11.93 43.14
N SER A 15 -16.26 -10.74 43.65
CA SER A 15 -16.81 -9.64 42.84
C SER A 15 -15.81 -9.01 41.85
N PHE A 16 -14.51 -9.26 42.03
CA PHE A 16 -13.46 -8.80 41.11
C PHE A 16 -13.38 -9.60 39.80
N ARG A 17 -14.09 -10.73 39.67
CA ARG A 17 -14.11 -11.53 38.45
C ARG A 17 -15.29 -11.11 37.56
N SER A 18 -15.00 -10.69 36.33
CA SER A 18 -16.05 -10.33 35.36
C SER A 18 -16.97 -11.53 35.06
N LYS A 19 -18.23 -11.29 34.64
CA LYS A 19 -19.14 -12.33 34.14
C LYS A 19 -18.53 -13.15 32.99
N ALA A 20 -17.60 -12.59 32.23
CA ALA A 20 -16.86 -13.31 31.20
C ALA A 20 -15.86 -14.31 31.80
N THR A 21 -15.13 -13.93 32.84
CA THR A 21 -14.17 -14.79 33.56
C THR A 21 -14.86 -16.01 34.17
N HIS A 22 -16.03 -15.84 34.79
CA HIS A 22 -16.80 -16.96 35.35
C HIS A 22 -17.24 -17.97 34.28
N ARG A 23 -17.71 -17.50 33.12
CA ARG A 23 -18.10 -18.37 32.00
C ARG A 23 -16.91 -19.16 31.44
N THR A 24 -15.75 -18.51 31.31
CA THR A 24 -14.52 -19.17 30.87
C THR A 24 -14.09 -20.26 31.85
N TYR A 25 -14.14 -20.00 33.16
CA TYR A 25 -13.75 -20.99 34.18
C TYR A 25 -14.70 -22.18 34.16
N ALA A 26 -16.01 -21.94 34.18
CA ALA A 26 -17.02 -23.00 34.10
C ALA A 26 -16.89 -23.86 32.83
N THR A 27 -16.36 -23.30 31.74
CA THR A 27 -16.10 -24.04 30.50
C THR A 27 -14.94 -25.02 30.69
N TYR A 28 -13.78 -24.57 31.18
CA TYR A 28 -12.63 -25.45 31.38
C TYR A 28 -12.85 -26.47 32.49
N GLN A 29 -13.63 -26.13 33.51
CA GLN A 29 -14.00 -27.07 34.58
C GLN A 29 -14.89 -28.20 34.04
N ARG A 30 -15.88 -27.89 33.19
CA ARG A 30 -16.69 -28.92 32.52
C ARG A 30 -15.85 -29.80 31.59
N GLN A 31 -15.00 -29.19 30.78
CA GLN A 31 -14.10 -29.92 29.89
C GLN A 31 -13.15 -30.84 30.65
N PHE A 32 -12.67 -30.43 31.83
CA PHE A 32 -11.85 -31.26 32.70
C PHE A 32 -12.63 -32.46 33.26
N VAL A 33 -13.85 -32.24 33.74
CA VAL A 33 -14.71 -33.32 34.23
C VAL A 33 -15.04 -34.31 33.11
N GLU A 34 -15.33 -33.83 31.90
CA GLU A 34 -15.55 -34.65 30.71
C GLU A 34 -14.29 -35.44 30.33
N TYR A 35 -13.13 -34.79 30.36
CA TYR A 35 -11.84 -35.43 30.11
C TYR A 35 -11.57 -36.56 31.11
N CYS A 36 -11.73 -36.33 32.41
CA CYS A 36 -11.56 -37.37 33.43
C CYS A 36 -12.55 -38.54 33.23
N LYS A 37 -13.80 -38.27 32.84
CA LYS A 37 -14.79 -39.33 32.53
C LYS A 37 -14.40 -40.18 31.32
N SER A 38 -13.63 -39.62 30.38
CA SER A 38 -13.15 -40.36 29.21
C SER A 38 -12.00 -41.32 29.52
N ILE A 39 -11.38 -41.22 30.70
CA ILE A 39 -10.29 -42.08 31.15
C ILE A 39 -10.83 -43.09 32.18
N PRO A 40 -10.82 -44.40 31.90
CA PRO A 40 -11.32 -45.43 32.82
C PRO A 40 -10.67 -45.31 34.20
N GLY A 41 -11.49 -45.31 35.26
CA GLY A 41 -11.02 -45.26 36.65
C GLY A 41 -10.59 -43.89 37.17
N THR A 42 -10.70 -42.82 36.38
CA THR A 42 -10.28 -41.47 36.82
C THR A 42 -11.44 -40.68 37.41
N ASN A 43 -11.42 -40.44 38.73
CA ASN A 43 -12.37 -39.56 39.40
C ASN A 43 -11.85 -38.10 39.35
N PRO A 44 -12.62 -37.12 38.80
CA PRO A 44 -12.22 -35.71 38.75
C PRO A 44 -11.85 -35.09 40.11
N GLN A 45 -12.38 -35.59 41.22
CA GLN A 45 -12.09 -35.10 42.57
C GLN A 45 -10.83 -35.74 43.19
N LEU A 46 -10.36 -36.86 42.63
CA LEU A 46 -9.15 -37.58 43.04
C LEU A 46 -8.02 -37.42 42.01
N ALA A 47 -8.13 -36.46 41.10
CA ALA A 47 -7.16 -36.23 40.04
C ALA A 47 -5.79 -35.86 40.62
N THR A 48 -4.74 -36.48 40.09
CA THR A 48 -3.35 -36.19 40.44
C THR A 48 -2.82 -34.98 39.66
N PRO A 49 -1.64 -34.42 40.02
CA PRO A 49 -0.95 -33.43 39.19
C PRO A 49 -0.76 -33.90 37.74
N THR A 50 -0.41 -35.17 37.54
CA THR A 50 -0.29 -35.80 36.21
C THR A 50 -1.60 -35.75 35.41
N VAL A 51 -2.74 -36.06 36.03
CA VAL A 51 -4.05 -35.93 35.34
C VAL A 51 -4.34 -34.48 34.92
N CYS A 52 -3.86 -33.50 35.70
CA CYS A 52 -3.98 -32.09 35.34
C CYS A 52 -3.09 -31.72 34.15
N THR A 53 -1.83 -32.18 34.13
CA THR A 53 -0.90 -31.94 33.02
C THR A 53 -1.31 -32.66 31.75
N ASP A 54 -1.87 -33.87 31.84
CA ASP A 54 -2.43 -34.60 30.71
C ASP A 54 -3.63 -33.88 30.10
N PHE A 55 -4.52 -33.33 30.92
CA PHE A 55 -5.62 -32.49 30.44
C PHE A 55 -5.11 -31.23 29.72
N PHE A 56 -4.06 -30.60 30.24
CA PHE A 56 -3.43 -29.45 29.57
C PHE A 56 -2.80 -29.84 28.24
N HIS A 57 -2.17 -31.01 28.17
CA HIS A 57 -1.62 -31.55 26.94
C HIS A 57 -2.71 -31.89 25.94
N HIS A 58 -3.84 -32.45 26.39
CA HIS A 58 -5.01 -32.70 25.58
C HIS A 58 -5.58 -31.40 24.98
N LEU A 59 -5.73 -30.35 25.78
CA LEU A 59 -6.14 -29.03 25.28
C LEU A 59 -5.15 -28.48 24.25
N TYR A 60 -3.85 -28.63 24.51
CA TYR A 60 -2.82 -28.21 23.56
C TYR A 60 -2.88 -29.01 22.25
N GLY A 61 -3.09 -30.33 22.31
CA GLY A 61 -3.28 -31.21 21.15
C GLY A 61 -4.53 -30.88 20.31
N GLN A 62 -5.53 -30.23 20.93
CA GLN A 62 -6.70 -29.66 20.24
C GLN A 62 -6.44 -28.26 19.64
N GLY A 63 -5.19 -27.81 19.60
CA GLY A 63 -4.80 -26.51 19.05
C GLY A 63 -5.07 -25.32 19.96
N LYS A 64 -5.28 -25.53 21.28
CA LYS A 64 -5.41 -24.41 22.24
C LYS A 64 -4.03 -23.79 22.51
N THR A 65 -3.98 -22.47 22.67
CA THR A 65 -2.72 -21.74 22.91
C THR A 65 -2.18 -21.98 24.32
N ALA A 66 -0.88 -21.78 24.53
CA ALA A 66 -0.27 -21.85 25.87
C ALA A 66 -0.92 -20.89 26.89
N ARG A 67 -1.41 -19.73 26.43
CA ARG A 67 -2.18 -18.77 27.25
C ARG A 67 -3.54 -19.34 27.66
N THR A 68 -4.19 -20.04 26.74
CA THR A 68 -5.46 -20.73 27.00
C THR A 68 -5.27 -21.84 28.03
N VAL A 69 -4.18 -22.61 27.92
CA VAL A 69 -3.80 -23.66 28.87
C VAL A 69 -3.53 -23.09 30.26
N ASP A 70 -2.81 -21.97 30.39
CA ASP A 70 -2.60 -21.30 31.68
C ASP A 70 -3.91 -20.79 32.32
N SER A 71 -4.86 -20.35 31.48
CA SER A 71 -6.21 -19.99 31.92
C SER A 71 -7.00 -21.21 32.43
N ALA A 72 -6.89 -22.35 31.74
CA ALA A 72 -7.49 -23.61 32.18
C ALA A 72 -6.89 -24.10 33.51
N LYS A 73 -5.57 -24.00 33.70
CA LYS A 73 -4.92 -24.26 35.00
C LYS A 73 -5.51 -23.40 36.11
N THR A 74 -5.68 -22.10 35.87
CA THR A 74 -6.25 -21.20 36.87
C THR A 74 -7.72 -21.56 37.18
N ALA A 75 -8.48 -22.02 36.19
CA ALA A 75 -9.83 -22.55 36.38
C ALA A 75 -9.85 -23.85 37.21
N LEU A 76 -8.87 -24.74 37.03
CA LEU A 76 -8.71 -25.94 37.85
C LEU A 76 -8.30 -25.63 39.28
N VAL A 77 -7.43 -24.64 39.49
CA VAL A 77 -7.10 -24.17 40.85
C VAL A 77 -8.36 -23.76 41.59
N ALA A 78 -9.26 -23.02 40.93
CA ALA A 78 -10.56 -22.66 41.51
C ALA A 78 -11.47 -23.88 41.72
N TYR A 79 -11.54 -24.80 40.76
CA TYR A 79 -12.33 -26.02 40.89
C TYR A 79 -11.95 -26.86 42.10
N PHE A 80 -10.66 -27.19 42.26
CA PHE A 80 -10.19 -27.98 43.39
C PHE A 80 -10.34 -27.26 44.73
N GLN A 81 -10.33 -25.92 44.72
CA GLN A 81 -10.66 -25.13 45.89
C GLN A 81 -12.15 -25.22 46.24
N ASP A 82 -13.05 -25.19 45.24
CA ASP A 82 -14.50 -25.30 45.43
C ASP A 82 -14.90 -26.71 45.92
N VAL A 83 -14.25 -27.76 45.40
CA VAL A 83 -14.46 -29.16 45.84
C VAL A 83 -13.62 -29.55 47.07
N LYS A 84 -12.92 -28.60 47.69
CA LYS A 84 -12.14 -28.77 48.94
C LYS A 84 -11.04 -29.85 48.88
N VAL A 85 -10.39 -30.01 47.73
CA VAL A 85 -9.25 -30.95 47.57
C VAL A 85 -7.95 -30.29 48.03
N ASN A 86 -7.26 -30.93 48.98
CA ASN A 86 -5.98 -30.49 49.53
C ASN A 86 -5.02 -31.69 49.71
N PRO A 87 -3.78 -31.66 49.21
CA PRO A 87 -3.16 -30.58 48.42
C PRO A 87 -3.83 -30.38 47.06
N ASN A 88 -3.90 -29.13 46.60
CA ASN A 88 -4.53 -28.80 45.32
C ASN A 88 -3.60 -29.21 44.15
N PRO A 89 -3.96 -30.23 43.35
CA PRO A 89 -3.08 -30.78 42.30
C PRO A 89 -2.79 -29.76 41.19
N ALA A 90 -3.69 -28.79 40.97
CA ALA A 90 -3.46 -27.71 40.00
C ALA A 90 -2.45 -26.65 40.48
N ARG A 91 -2.10 -26.65 41.78
CA ARG A 91 -1.05 -25.81 42.37
C ARG A 91 0.29 -26.53 42.56
N ASP A 92 0.31 -27.83 42.28
CA ASP A 92 1.50 -28.67 42.40
C ASP A 92 2.65 -28.15 41.52
N PHE A 93 3.88 -28.50 41.90
CA PHE A 93 5.09 -28.12 41.18
C PHE A 93 5.10 -28.68 39.75
N GLU A 94 4.72 -29.94 39.55
CA GLU A 94 4.65 -30.61 38.25
C GLU A 94 3.71 -29.85 37.30
N THR A 95 2.51 -29.53 37.79
CA THR A 95 1.49 -28.79 37.04
C THR A 95 1.95 -27.39 36.64
N LYS A 96 2.71 -26.70 37.50
CA LYS A 96 3.31 -25.40 37.19
C LYS A 96 4.43 -25.52 36.15
N GLN A 97 5.31 -26.51 36.31
CA GLN A 97 6.43 -26.77 35.39
C GLN A 97 5.94 -27.06 33.99
N TYR A 98 4.85 -27.82 33.84
CA TYR A 98 4.28 -28.12 32.54
C TYR A 98 3.88 -26.86 31.77
N VAL A 99 3.14 -25.93 32.39
CA VAL A 99 2.70 -24.69 31.72
C VAL A 99 3.89 -23.79 31.36
N VAL A 100 4.89 -23.70 32.24
CA VAL A 100 6.13 -22.94 31.96
C VAL A 100 6.95 -23.62 30.86
N GLY A 101 7.05 -24.94 30.88
CA GLY A 101 7.72 -25.75 29.86
C GLY A 101 7.08 -25.61 28.50
N LEU A 102 5.74 -25.62 28.43
CA LEU A 102 4.97 -25.39 27.21
C LEU A 102 5.24 -24.00 26.61
N GLN A 103 5.27 -22.96 27.44
CA GLN A 103 5.63 -21.60 27.00
C GLN A 103 7.06 -21.52 26.46
N LYS A 104 8.02 -22.18 27.12
CA LYS A 104 9.42 -22.26 26.66
C LYS A 104 9.54 -23.04 25.35
N TYR A 105 8.86 -24.17 25.24
CA TYR A 105 8.82 -24.99 24.03
C TYR A 105 8.27 -24.19 22.83
N ASN A 106 7.13 -23.51 22.99
CA ASN A 106 6.56 -22.67 21.93
C ASN A 106 7.52 -21.57 21.48
N LYS A 107 8.22 -20.93 22.43
CA LYS A 107 9.21 -19.89 22.12
C LYS A 107 10.41 -20.44 21.35
N GLN A 108 10.89 -21.64 21.69
CA GLN A 108 12.02 -22.28 20.99
C GLN A 108 11.66 -22.81 19.60
N LYS A 109 10.39 -23.18 19.39
CA LYS A 109 9.90 -23.76 18.14
C LYS A 109 9.11 -22.78 17.27
N HIS A 110 9.13 -21.49 17.60
CA HIS A 110 8.42 -20.43 16.87
C HIS A 110 6.91 -20.67 16.69
N VAL A 111 6.30 -21.54 17.51
CA VAL A 111 4.87 -21.91 17.41
C VAL A 111 3.94 -20.72 17.63
N ASP A 112 4.36 -19.77 18.49
CA ASP A 112 3.60 -18.55 18.78
C ASP A 112 3.97 -17.36 17.85
N ASP A 113 5.01 -17.49 17.01
CA ASP A 113 5.48 -16.42 16.11
C ASP A 113 4.64 -16.33 14.83
N GLU A 114 4.07 -17.45 14.33
CA GLU A 114 3.17 -17.45 13.16
C GLU A 114 1.88 -16.64 13.35
N LYS A 115 1.55 -16.25 14.60
CA LYS A 115 0.36 -15.44 14.94
C LYS A 115 0.67 -14.05 15.47
N LYS A 116 1.94 -13.62 15.51
CA LYS A 116 2.23 -12.21 15.75
C LYS A 116 1.82 -11.45 14.50
N ALA A 117 0.84 -10.57 14.64
CA ALA A 117 0.43 -9.66 13.58
C ALA A 117 1.68 -8.98 13.02
N HIS A 118 1.82 -8.95 11.68
CA HIS A 118 2.87 -8.23 10.99
C HIS A 118 2.94 -6.80 11.55
N PRO A 119 4.05 -6.41 12.21
CA PRO A 119 4.20 -5.03 12.64
C PRO A 119 4.27 -4.18 11.37
N LEU A 120 3.38 -3.19 11.25
CA LEU A 120 3.41 -2.27 10.11
C LEU A 120 4.80 -1.65 10.02
N THR A 121 5.36 -1.58 8.82
CA THR A 121 6.50 -0.68 8.54
C THR A 121 6.04 0.77 8.59
N VAL A 122 6.98 1.70 8.73
CA VAL A 122 6.70 3.15 8.66
C VAL A 122 5.96 3.51 7.35
N TYR A 123 6.33 2.87 6.24
CA TYR A 123 5.70 3.06 4.94
C TYR A 123 4.27 2.51 4.91
N GLU A 124 4.05 1.27 5.34
CA GLU A 124 2.71 0.67 5.39
C GLU A 124 1.76 1.46 6.30
N LEU A 125 2.28 1.97 7.42
CA LEU A 125 1.53 2.85 8.30
C LEU A 125 1.20 4.18 7.61
N SER A 126 2.15 4.80 6.91
CA SER A 126 1.92 6.04 6.16
C SER A 126 0.81 5.84 5.11
N CYS A 127 0.81 4.72 4.37
CA CYS A 127 -0.26 4.38 3.43
C CYS A 127 -1.62 4.24 4.14
N LEU A 128 -1.68 3.53 5.27
CA LEU A 128 -2.91 3.38 6.05
C LEU A 128 -3.42 4.74 6.56
N VAL A 129 -2.54 5.56 7.12
CA VAL A 129 -2.87 6.89 7.65
C VAL A 129 -3.35 7.82 6.53
N ASN A 130 -2.73 7.75 5.36
CA ASN A 130 -3.18 8.47 4.17
C ASN A 130 -4.58 8.02 3.75
N SER A 131 -4.91 6.72 3.80
CA SER A 131 -6.26 6.26 3.48
C SER A 131 -7.36 6.92 4.32
N PHE A 132 -7.06 7.41 5.53
CA PHE A 132 -8.05 8.11 6.35
C PHE A 132 -8.42 9.53 5.89
N SER A 133 -7.78 10.12 4.86
CA SER A 133 -8.22 11.46 4.35
C SER A 133 -9.54 11.39 3.62
N SER A 134 -9.91 10.22 3.09
CA SER A 134 -11.16 10.05 2.36
C SER A 134 -12.37 9.87 3.29
N TYR A 135 -12.15 9.87 4.61
CA TYR A 135 -13.20 9.81 5.62
C TYR A 135 -13.62 11.20 6.09
N HIS A 136 -14.70 11.28 6.86
CA HIS A 136 -15.14 12.52 7.50
C HIS A 136 -13.98 13.19 8.23
N LEU A 137 -13.75 14.49 7.95
CA LEU A 137 -12.59 15.27 8.38
C LEU A 137 -12.17 15.03 9.84
N PHE A 138 -13.12 15.18 10.77
CA PHE A 138 -12.87 14.95 12.20
C PHE A 138 -12.42 13.52 12.50
N VAL A 139 -13.12 12.53 11.95
CA VAL A 139 -12.86 11.11 12.22
C VAL A 139 -11.54 10.69 11.59
N GLY A 140 -11.29 11.12 10.35
CA GLY A 140 -10.03 10.89 9.65
C GLY A 140 -8.85 11.45 10.42
N ALA A 141 -8.89 12.73 10.81
CA ALA A 141 -7.83 13.37 11.60
C ALA A 141 -7.59 12.65 12.95
N MET A 142 -8.67 12.27 13.65
CA MET A 142 -8.60 11.52 14.90
C MET A 142 -7.84 10.18 14.74
N TYR A 143 -8.19 9.37 13.73
CA TYR A 143 -7.54 8.07 13.49
C TYR A 143 -6.09 8.23 13.02
N ARG A 144 -5.81 9.23 12.19
CA ARG A 144 -4.44 9.53 11.74
C ARG A 144 -3.51 9.82 12.91
N PHE A 145 -3.94 10.71 13.81
CA PHE A 145 -3.21 11.00 15.02
C PHE A 145 -3.07 9.75 15.90
N LEU A 146 -4.19 9.02 16.13
CA LEU A 146 -4.20 7.80 16.95
C LEU A 146 -3.13 6.80 16.50
N PHE A 147 -3.10 6.45 15.20
CA PHE A 147 -2.21 5.41 14.69
C PHE A 147 -0.75 5.85 14.64
N CYS A 148 -0.46 7.06 14.18
CA CYS A 148 0.91 7.58 14.15
C CYS A 148 1.50 7.69 15.56
N ALA A 149 0.75 8.25 16.51
CA ALA A 149 1.18 8.39 17.89
C ALA A 149 1.34 7.03 18.59
N SER A 150 0.43 6.08 18.34
CA SER A 150 0.55 4.72 18.87
C SER A 150 1.81 4.02 18.35
N TYR A 151 2.11 4.19 17.06
CA TYR A 151 3.23 3.54 16.42
C TYR A 151 4.58 4.05 16.92
N LEU A 152 4.78 5.37 16.90
CA LEU A 152 6.04 5.98 17.37
C LEU A 152 6.27 5.79 18.86
N GLY A 153 5.20 5.80 19.66
CA GLY A 153 5.29 5.55 21.09
C GLY A 153 5.46 4.08 21.46
N CYS A 154 5.32 3.15 20.51
CA CYS A 154 5.15 1.72 20.80
C CYS A 154 3.99 1.44 21.78
N PHE A 155 2.94 2.28 21.75
CA PHE A 155 1.84 2.21 22.70
C PHE A 155 0.76 1.23 22.25
N ARG A 156 0.09 0.58 23.20
CA ARG A 156 -1.10 -0.20 22.86
C ARG A 156 -2.23 0.76 22.49
N ILE A 157 -2.98 0.43 21.44
CA ILE A 157 -4.17 1.19 21.06
C ILE A 157 -5.13 1.38 22.25
N SER A 158 -5.29 0.39 23.14
CA SER A 158 -6.11 0.56 24.36
C SER A 158 -5.62 1.67 25.28
N GLU A 159 -4.31 1.88 25.39
CA GLU A 159 -3.72 2.89 26.27
C GLU A 159 -3.96 4.28 25.68
N MET A 160 -3.76 4.41 24.36
CA MET A 160 -4.00 5.64 23.63
C MET A 160 -5.46 6.08 23.65
N LEU A 161 -6.39 5.15 23.44
CA LEU A 161 -7.83 5.44 23.47
C LEU A 161 -8.31 5.98 24.83
N ASN A 162 -7.59 5.68 25.93
CA ASN A 162 -7.92 6.14 27.28
C ASN A 162 -7.36 7.53 27.64
N LEU A 163 -6.64 8.19 26.73
CA LEU A 163 -6.10 9.52 26.97
C LEU A 163 -7.21 10.56 27.18
N THR A 164 -6.95 11.49 28.10
CA THR A 164 -7.74 12.72 28.30
C THR A 164 -6.93 13.93 27.83
N TRP A 165 -7.56 15.08 27.61
CA TRP A 165 -6.84 16.26 27.12
C TRP A 165 -5.79 16.79 28.12
N ASP A 166 -5.88 16.41 29.40
CA ASP A 166 -4.80 16.61 30.40
C ASP A 166 -3.54 15.75 30.15
N ASP A 167 -3.62 14.76 29.27
CA ASP A 167 -2.55 13.80 29.01
C ASP A 167 -1.79 14.08 27.70
N VAL A 168 -2.23 15.02 26.86
CA VAL A 168 -1.62 15.26 25.54
C VAL A 168 -1.41 16.75 25.30
N ALA A 169 -0.20 17.14 24.91
CA ALA A 169 0.13 18.53 24.59
C ALA A 169 1.13 18.63 23.44
N LEU A 170 0.98 19.65 22.59
CA LEU A 170 2.02 20.04 21.64
C LEU A 170 3.05 20.90 22.39
N MET A 171 4.32 20.51 22.29
CA MET A 171 5.44 21.14 22.96
C MET A 171 6.50 21.58 21.94
N ARG A 172 7.37 22.50 22.36
CA ARG A 172 8.49 23.01 21.56
C ARG A 172 9.79 22.83 22.30
N ASP A 173 10.84 22.47 21.56
CA ASP A 173 12.23 22.50 22.02
C ASP A 173 13.10 23.12 20.92
N GLY A 174 13.53 24.36 21.13
CA GLY A 174 14.17 25.17 20.09
C GLY A 174 13.25 25.39 18.87
N GLU A 175 13.77 25.04 17.67
CA GLU A 175 13.02 25.08 16.40
C GLU A 175 12.17 23.82 16.15
N SER A 176 12.29 22.79 16.99
CA SER A 176 11.61 21.51 16.83
C SER A 176 10.28 21.46 17.60
N GLN A 177 9.30 20.72 17.06
CA GLN A 177 7.99 20.48 17.68
C GLN A 177 7.81 19.01 17.97
N TYR A 178 7.20 18.69 19.12
CA TYR A 178 6.88 17.32 19.50
C TYR A 178 5.54 17.24 20.24
N VAL A 179 4.88 16.07 20.14
CA VAL A 179 3.67 15.79 20.92
C VAL A 179 4.06 15.05 22.19
N SER A 180 3.81 15.66 23.34
CA SER A 180 3.98 15.05 24.65
C SER A 180 2.74 14.24 25.02
N ILE A 181 2.92 12.97 25.38
CA ILE A 181 1.85 12.07 25.81
C ILE A 181 2.17 11.50 27.20
N ARG A 182 1.24 11.67 28.14
CA ARG A 182 1.30 11.10 29.48
C ARG A 182 0.51 9.80 29.53
N LEU A 183 1.19 8.67 29.78
CA LEU A 183 0.52 7.39 29.96
C LEU A 183 0.46 6.98 31.44
N ARG A 184 -0.74 6.56 31.86
CA ARG A 184 -1.02 6.07 33.20
C ARG A 184 -0.76 4.56 33.27
N TRP A 185 0.49 4.17 33.49
CA TRP A 185 0.85 2.76 33.62
C TRP A 185 0.74 2.31 35.08
N HIS A 186 -0.48 2.02 35.58
CA HIS A 186 -0.75 1.02 36.63
C HIS A 186 -2.22 1.05 37.10
N LYS A 187 -2.73 -0.12 37.51
CA LYS A 187 -4.04 -0.36 38.16
C LYS A 187 -4.23 0.34 39.53
N LYS A 188 -3.38 1.28 39.91
CA LYS A 188 -3.57 2.17 41.07
C LYS A 188 -3.95 3.56 40.55
N ALA A 189 -5.22 3.68 40.17
CA ALA A 189 -5.79 4.91 39.65
C ALA A 189 -6.02 5.92 40.79
N SER A 190 -5.06 6.80 41.05
CA SER A 190 -5.32 8.09 41.73
C SER A 190 -4.13 9.05 41.83
N VAL A 191 -2.89 8.64 41.52
CA VAL A 191 -1.71 9.49 41.78
C VAL A 191 -1.11 10.04 40.49
N GLN A 192 -1.34 11.34 40.22
CA GLN A 192 -0.76 12.06 39.06
C GLN A 192 0.78 12.02 39.05
N GLY A 193 1.42 11.93 40.23
CA GLY A 193 2.88 11.97 40.39
C GLY A 193 3.65 10.74 39.92
N GLU A 194 3.00 9.62 39.60
CA GLU A 194 3.66 8.37 39.16
C GLU A 194 3.50 8.09 37.65
N CYS A 195 2.99 9.06 36.87
CA CYS A 195 2.77 8.88 35.44
C CYS A 195 4.07 9.05 34.64
N GLN A 196 4.35 8.12 33.71
CA GLN A 196 5.47 8.26 32.79
C GLN A 196 5.06 9.18 31.64
N VAL A 197 5.84 10.24 31.43
CA VAL A 197 5.67 11.17 30.31
C VAL A 197 6.55 10.70 29.16
N TYR A 198 5.94 10.50 28.01
CA TYR A 198 6.61 10.12 26.77
C TYR A 198 6.60 11.32 25.84
N HIS A 199 7.78 11.76 25.44
CA HIS A 199 7.92 12.76 24.39
C HIS A 199 7.99 12.01 23.06
N LEU A 200 6.90 12.01 22.28
CA LEU A 200 6.90 11.37 20.98
C LEU A 200 7.87 12.13 20.07
N ILE A 201 8.77 11.38 19.43
CA ILE A 201 9.93 11.88 18.72
C ILE A 201 9.53 12.89 17.60
N ASP A 202 10.31 13.97 17.51
CA ASP A 202 10.24 15.15 16.62
C ASP A 202 9.99 14.84 15.13
N GLU A 203 9.33 15.75 14.41
CA GLU A 203 9.07 15.68 12.94
C GLU A 203 10.36 15.48 12.12
N LYS A 204 11.51 15.84 12.66
CA LYS A 204 12.82 15.61 12.04
C LYS A 204 13.19 14.12 11.93
N SER A 205 12.78 13.28 12.87
CA SER A 205 13.19 11.86 12.88
C SER A 205 12.28 10.97 12.03
N PHE A 206 11.00 11.32 11.92
CA PHE A 206 10.02 10.56 11.12
C PHE A 206 9.12 11.50 10.29
N PRO A 207 9.69 12.23 9.32
CA PRO A 207 8.97 13.28 8.58
C PRO A 207 7.78 12.76 7.77
N CYS A 208 7.77 11.47 7.40
CA CYS A 208 6.68 10.82 6.68
C CYS A 208 5.43 10.54 7.53
N LEU A 209 5.55 10.54 8.86
CA LEU A 209 4.42 10.29 9.78
C LEU A 209 3.77 11.58 10.30
N ARG A 210 4.45 12.73 10.20
CA ARG A 210 3.91 14.09 10.42
C ARG A 210 3.08 14.23 11.71
N VAL A 211 3.52 13.65 12.81
CA VAL A 211 2.67 13.47 14.01
C VAL A 211 2.26 14.81 14.64
N CYS A 212 3.13 15.82 14.62
CA CYS A 212 2.82 17.16 15.14
C CYS A 212 1.81 17.88 14.24
N ALA A 213 1.99 17.85 12.92
CA ALA A 213 0.99 18.35 11.98
C ALA A 213 -0.36 17.64 12.13
N LEU A 214 -0.38 16.31 12.17
CA LEU A 214 -1.61 15.53 12.35
C LEU A 214 -2.31 15.81 13.68
N PHE A 215 -1.54 16.03 14.75
CA PHE A 215 -2.11 16.44 16.04
C PHE A 215 -2.70 17.85 15.97
N THR A 216 -2.02 18.79 15.32
CA THR A 216 -2.52 20.16 15.11
C THR A 216 -3.82 20.16 14.31
N ASP A 217 -3.87 19.44 13.18
CA ASP A 217 -5.06 19.26 12.35
C ASP A 217 -6.24 18.74 13.18
N TYR A 218 -5.97 17.70 13.99
CA TYR A 218 -6.99 17.12 14.85
C TYR A 218 -7.45 18.08 15.94
N LEU A 219 -6.51 18.78 16.59
CA LEU A 219 -6.78 19.74 17.65
C LEU A 219 -7.64 20.91 17.15
N ASP A 220 -7.40 21.40 15.95
CA ASP A 220 -8.18 22.50 15.38
C ASP A 220 -9.62 22.07 15.06
N LEU A 221 -9.81 20.84 14.57
CA LEU A 221 -11.14 20.25 14.39
C LEU A 221 -11.86 20.02 15.74
N VAL A 222 -11.11 19.68 16.80
CA VAL A 222 -11.66 19.58 18.16
C VAL A 222 -12.13 20.93 18.67
N LYS A 223 -11.33 22.00 18.49
CA LYS A 223 -11.72 23.37 18.86
C LYS A 223 -12.97 23.84 18.10
N GLN A 224 -13.10 23.48 16.84
CA GLN A 224 -14.30 23.78 16.04
C GLN A 224 -15.53 23.02 16.54
N ALA A 225 -15.38 21.73 16.83
CA ALA A 225 -16.48 20.88 17.28
C ALA A 225 -16.91 21.17 18.73
N SER A 226 -15.97 21.59 19.60
CA SER A 226 -16.22 21.89 21.01
C SER A 226 -15.23 22.94 21.53
N PRO A 227 -15.50 24.25 21.34
CA PRO A 227 -14.59 25.34 21.75
C PRO A 227 -14.25 25.37 23.24
N ASN A 228 -15.16 24.89 24.09
CA ASN A 228 -15.04 24.88 25.56
C ASN A 228 -14.88 23.46 26.11
N LEU A 229 -13.98 22.68 25.52
CA LEU A 229 -13.79 21.29 25.92
C LEU A 229 -13.11 21.18 27.30
N ALA A 230 -13.73 20.46 28.23
CA ALA A 230 -13.15 20.23 29.55
C ALA A 230 -11.87 19.38 29.46
N SER A 231 -10.90 19.65 30.33
CA SER A 231 -9.61 18.93 30.33
C SER A 231 -9.73 17.41 30.57
N LYS A 232 -10.77 17.02 31.32
CA LYS A 232 -11.15 15.62 31.59
C LYS A 232 -11.87 14.93 30.43
N ALA A 233 -12.19 15.63 29.35
CA ALA A 233 -12.74 15.01 28.16
C ALA A 233 -11.71 14.07 27.52
N VAL A 234 -12.21 13.05 26.83
CA VAL A 234 -11.37 12.05 26.20
C VAL A 234 -10.79 12.59 24.89
N VAL A 235 -9.54 12.22 24.58
CA VAL A 235 -8.85 12.63 23.34
C VAL A 235 -9.45 11.92 22.13
N PHE A 236 -9.87 10.67 22.28
CA PHE A 236 -10.47 9.85 21.22
C PHE A 236 -11.91 9.50 21.57
N PRO A 237 -12.88 10.40 21.29
CA PRO A 237 -14.28 10.19 21.66
C PRO A 237 -14.93 9.08 20.83
N ALA A 238 -15.79 8.29 21.47
CA ALA A 238 -16.72 7.43 20.77
C ALA A 238 -17.65 8.30 19.90
N PHE A 239 -17.99 7.80 18.72
CA PHE A 239 -18.86 8.51 17.80
C PHE A 239 -19.88 7.59 17.15
N VAL A 240 -20.95 8.18 16.62
CA VAL A 240 -21.93 7.54 15.76
C VAL A 240 -22.07 8.39 14.51
N ILE A 241 -21.91 7.79 13.33
CA ILE A 241 -22.18 8.47 12.05
C ILE A 241 -23.69 8.56 11.88
N GLU A 242 -24.20 9.78 11.75
CA GLU A 242 -25.61 10.03 11.50
C GLU A 242 -25.98 9.80 10.03
N SER A 243 -27.27 9.76 9.70
CA SER A 243 -27.74 9.61 8.31
C SER A 243 -27.25 10.72 7.38
N SER A 244 -26.91 11.89 7.93
CA SER A 244 -26.29 13.02 7.24
C SER A 244 -24.80 12.82 6.92
N GLY A 245 -24.17 11.76 7.42
CA GLY A 245 -22.72 11.52 7.31
C GLY A 245 -21.89 12.28 8.35
N VAL A 246 -22.49 13.15 9.15
CA VAL A 246 -21.82 13.90 10.23
C VAL A 246 -21.69 13.01 11.48
N PRO A 247 -20.51 12.94 12.12
CA PRO A 247 -20.33 12.19 13.36
C PRO A 247 -20.91 12.95 14.54
N ARG A 248 -21.76 12.29 15.32
CA ARG A 248 -22.11 12.74 16.67
C ARG A 248 -21.08 12.20 17.66
N LEU A 249 -20.39 13.09 18.35
CA LEU A 249 -19.29 12.77 19.27
C LEU A 249 -19.77 12.62 20.72
N ASN A 250 -19.16 11.71 21.47
CA ASN A 250 -19.32 11.58 22.92
C ASN A 250 -17.96 11.81 23.62
N TRP A 251 -17.75 13.04 24.07
CA TRP A 251 -16.51 13.49 24.72
C TRP A 251 -16.22 12.90 26.09
N TYR A 252 -17.15 12.12 26.66
CA TYR A 252 -17.01 11.47 27.97
C TYR A 252 -16.94 9.94 27.87
N LYS A 253 -16.86 9.41 26.65
CA LYS A 253 -16.75 7.98 26.39
C LYS A 253 -15.63 7.75 25.37
N HIS A 254 -14.64 6.96 25.74
CA HIS A 254 -13.56 6.57 24.84
C HIS A 254 -14.08 5.74 23.67
N LEU A 255 -13.49 5.93 22.50
CA LEU A 255 -13.65 5.09 21.32
C LEU A 255 -13.26 3.64 21.66
N ASP A 256 -14.07 2.66 21.24
CA ASP A 256 -13.83 1.24 21.53
C ASP A 256 -12.90 0.58 20.50
N GLN A 257 -12.08 -0.38 20.94
CA GLN A 257 -11.17 -1.11 20.04
C GLN A 257 -11.90 -1.86 18.92
N ASN A 258 -13.12 -2.34 19.14
CA ASN A 258 -13.88 -2.98 18.08
C ASN A 258 -14.36 -1.96 17.05
N GLN A 259 -14.69 -0.73 17.45
CA GLN A 259 -14.99 0.35 16.52
C GLN A 259 -13.76 0.71 15.68
N VAL A 260 -12.57 0.76 16.27
CA VAL A 260 -11.29 0.93 15.51
C VAL A 260 -11.13 -0.17 14.45
N ARG A 261 -11.38 -1.44 14.82
CA ARG A 261 -11.26 -2.58 13.89
C ARG A 261 -12.30 -2.56 12.77
N LEU A 262 -13.55 -2.17 13.08
CA LEU A 262 -14.61 -2.04 12.09
C LEU A 262 -14.30 -0.91 11.11
N PHE A 263 -13.82 0.23 11.62
CA PHE A 263 -13.47 1.38 10.79
C PHE A 263 -12.34 1.06 9.80
N LEU A 264 -11.33 0.30 10.25
CA LEU A 264 -10.25 -0.23 9.40
C LEU A 264 -10.72 -1.21 8.31
N LYS A 265 -11.85 -1.89 8.54
CA LYS A 265 -12.40 -2.88 7.61
C LYS A 265 -13.16 -2.23 6.45
N ASP A 266 -13.67 -1.02 6.64
CA ASP A 266 -14.70 -0.41 5.77
C ASP A 266 -14.16 0.47 4.62
N SER A 267 -12.83 0.61 4.44
CA SER A 267 -12.22 1.55 3.47
C SER A 267 -12.35 1.13 1.99
N SER A 268 -12.59 -0.15 1.72
CA SER A 268 -12.86 -0.67 0.36
C SER A 268 -14.06 -1.61 0.41
N LYS A 269 -15.18 -1.20 -0.18
CA LYS A 269 -16.43 -1.99 -0.21
C LYS A 269 -16.50 -2.99 -1.37
N PHE A 270 -15.44 -3.08 -2.18
CA PHE A 270 -15.33 -3.98 -3.32
C PHE A 270 -14.13 -4.94 -3.17
N PRO A 271 -14.22 -6.16 -3.73
CA PRO A 271 -13.12 -7.12 -3.69
C PRO A 271 -11.98 -6.68 -4.59
N TRP A 272 -10.74 -6.95 -4.15
CA TRP A 272 -9.55 -6.79 -4.95
C TRP A 272 -9.22 -8.14 -5.58
N LEU A 273 -9.17 -8.20 -6.91
CA LEU A 273 -8.96 -9.45 -7.63
C LEU A 273 -7.50 -9.61 -8.04
N ASN A 274 -6.89 -10.74 -7.66
CA ASN A 274 -5.54 -11.11 -8.06
C ASN A 274 -5.37 -12.62 -7.95
N ALA A 275 -4.95 -13.25 -9.05
CA ALA A 275 -4.74 -14.68 -9.15
C ALA A 275 -3.27 -15.09 -9.29
N ASN A 276 -2.34 -14.14 -9.50
CA ASN A 276 -0.95 -14.49 -9.84
C ASN A 276 0.14 -13.74 -9.06
N ALA A 277 -0.19 -12.84 -8.13
CA ALA A 277 0.77 -12.16 -7.26
C ALA A 277 0.74 -12.71 -5.83
N TYR A 278 1.90 -13.08 -5.30
CA TYR A 278 2.07 -13.75 -4.01
C TYR A 278 3.10 -13.04 -3.13
N GLU A 279 2.87 -13.02 -1.83
CA GLU A 279 3.88 -12.63 -0.85
C GLU A 279 4.94 -13.74 -0.74
N ILE A 280 6.23 -13.41 -0.93
CA ILE A 280 7.34 -14.39 -0.84
C ILE A 280 7.37 -15.04 0.55
N ALA A 281 7.16 -14.25 1.60
CA ALA A 281 7.31 -14.70 2.99
C ALA A 281 6.27 -15.76 3.40
N THR A 282 5.07 -15.70 2.82
CA THR A 282 3.94 -16.55 3.23
C THR A 282 3.52 -17.55 2.17
N ASP A 283 3.99 -17.37 0.93
CA ASP A 283 3.56 -18.10 -0.26
C ASP A 283 2.04 -18.05 -0.48
N LYS A 284 1.40 -16.97 -0.04
CA LYS A 284 -0.03 -16.72 -0.21
C LYS A 284 -0.25 -15.57 -1.19
N LEU A 285 -1.43 -15.54 -1.82
CA LEU A 285 -1.84 -14.40 -2.64
C LEU A 285 -1.68 -13.10 -1.86
N LEU A 286 -1.37 -12.02 -2.60
CA LEU A 286 -1.22 -10.68 -2.05
C LEU A 286 -2.35 -10.36 -1.06
N ARG A 287 -1.98 -9.86 0.11
CA ARG A 287 -2.91 -9.62 1.22
C ARG A 287 -4.07 -8.73 0.80
N GLY A 288 -5.27 -9.10 1.20
CA GLY A 288 -6.50 -8.37 0.87
C GLY A 288 -7.06 -8.66 -0.53
N THR A 289 -6.37 -9.49 -1.31
CA THR A 289 -6.86 -9.94 -2.61
C THR A 289 -7.51 -11.32 -2.56
N ILE A 290 -8.38 -11.59 -3.52
CA ILE A 290 -8.99 -12.90 -3.76
C ILE A 290 -8.79 -13.29 -5.24
N PRO A 291 -8.69 -14.59 -5.55
CA PRO A 291 -8.37 -15.04 -6.91
C PRO A 291 -9.50 -14.77 -7.91
N ASN A 292 -10.75 -14.80 -7.46
CA ASN A 292 -11.92 -14.58 -8.30
C ASN A 292 -13.12 -14.09 -7.48
N ALA A 293 -14.14 -13.59 -8.19
CA ALA A 293 -15.45 -13.24 -7.64
C ALA A 293 -16.56 -13.61 -8.62
N VAL A 294 -17.77 -13.82 -8.11
CA VAL A 294 -18.96 -14.13 -8.91
C VAL A 294 -20.06 -13.13 -8.63
N LYS A 295 -20.66 -12.58 -9.69
CA LYS A 295 -21.89 -11.78 -9.62
C LYS A 295 -23.03 -12.54 -10.27
N THR A 296 -24.09 -12.78 -9.51
CA THR A 296 -25.33 -13.34 -10.05
C THR A 296 -26.33 -12.21 -10.32
N PHE A 297 -26.88 -12.18 -11.52
CA PHE A 297 -27.99 -11.34 -11.92
C PHE A 297 -29.23 -12.21 -12.01
N SER A 298 -30.31 -11.82 -11.33
CA SER A 298 -31.56 -12.57 -11.33
C SER A 298 -32.67 -11.73 -11.94
N SER A 299 -33.38 -12.31 -12.89
CA SER A 299 -34.60 -11.74 -13.47
C SER A 299 -35.74 -12.73 -13.29
N PRO A 300 -36.92 -12.29 -12.80
CA PRO A 300 -38.11 -13.13 -12.72
C PRO A 300 -38.53 -13.73 -14.07
N THR A 301 -38.20 -13.08 -15.18
CA THR A 301 -38.63 -13.48 -16.54
C THR A 301 -37.53 -14.11 -17.37
N MET A 302 -36.26 -13.85 -17.05
CA MET A 302 -35.11 -14.31 -17.86
C MET A 302 -34.22 -15.33 -17.11
N GLY A 303 -34.53 -15.65 -15.86
CA GLY A 303 -33.74 -16.56 -15.03
C GLY A 303 -32.50 -15.90 -14.41
N SER A 304 -31.52 -16.72 -14.04
CA SER A 304 -30.26 -16.28 -13.46
C SER A 304 -29.15 -16.26 -14.51
N PHE A 305 -28.33 -15.20 -14.49
CA PHE A 305 -27.11 -15.08 -15.28
C PHE A 305 -25.93 -14.79 -14.35
N LYS A 306 -24.92 -15.64 -14.37
CA LYS A 306 -23.73 -15.54 -13.51
C LYS A 306 -22.52 -15.07 -14.30
N VAL A 307 -21.85 -14.05 -13.77
CA VAL A 307 -20.59 -13.52 -14.29
C VAL A 307 -19.47 -13.80 -13.31
N GLY A 308 -18.44 -14.50 -13.77
CA GLY A 308 -17.18 -14.70 -13.04
C GLY A 308 -16.17 -13.62 -13.41
N PHE A 309 -15.42 -13.17 -12.42
CA PHE A 309 -14.35 -12.19 -12.55
C PHE A 309 -13.07 -12.72 -11.93
N PHE A 310 -11.93 -12.50 -12.56
CA PHE A 310 -10.61 -12.71 -11.94
C PHE A 310 -9.62 -11.65 -12.43
N GLY A 311 -8.51 -11.48 -11.70
CA GLY A 311 -7.50 -10.48 -11.99
C GLY A 311 -6.11 -11.09 -12.17
N VAL A 312 -5.34 -10.62 -13.15
CA VAL A 312 -3.92 -10.97 -13.33
C VAL A 312 -3.09 -9.73 -13.65
N MET A 313 -1.80 -9.78 -13.32
CA MET A 313 -0.86 -8.69 -13.55
C MET A 313 0.46 -9.19 -14.13
N TYR A 314 1.18 -8.34 -14.85
CA TYR A 314 2.54 -8.64 -15.32
C TYR A 314 3.51 -8.82 -14.15
N ASP A 315 4.60 -9.55 -14.39
CA ASP A 315 5.70 -9.64 -13.44
C ASP A 315 6.49 -8.34 -13.43
N MET A 316 6.36 -7.57 -12.34
CA MET A 316 7.08 -6.32 -12.14
C MET A 316 8.60 -6.51 -11.99
N GLN A 317 9.04 -7.75 -11.73
CA GLN A 317 10.45 -8.11 -11.53
C GLN A 317 11.12 -7.21 -10.47
N ASP A 318 10.40 -6.93 -9.39
CA ASP A 318 10.85 -6.12 -8.27
C ASP A 318 10.85 -6.93 -6.98
N SER A 319 12.00 -7.54 -6.68
CA SER A 319 12.19 -8.37 -5.49
C SER A 319 12.23 -7.57 -4.18
N SER A 320 12.40 -6.24 -4.23
CA SER A 320 12.42 -5.38 -3.04
C SER A 320 11.06 -5.31 -2.34
N LYS A 321 9.99 -5.65 -3.06
CA LYS A 321 8.61 -5.62 -2.56
C LYS A 321 8.23 -6.86 -1.75
N GLY A 322 9.09 -7.87 -1.66
CA GLY A 322 8.76 -9.13 -0.99
C GLY A 322 7.65 -9.91 -1.70
N MET A 323 7.51 -9.70 -3.01
CA MET A 323 6.45 -10.25 -3.85
C MET A 323 7.04 -11.10 -4.97
N LYS A 324 6.29 -12.13 -5.39
CA LYS A 324 6.58 -12.93 -6.58
C LYS A 324 5.33 -13.07 -7.44
N TRP A 325 5.54 -13.23 -8.73
CA TRP A 325 4.46 -13.41 -9.71
C TRP A 325 4.57 -14.78 -10.36
N THR A 326 3.43 -15.47 -10.45
CA THR A 326 3.31 -16.67 -11.29
C THR A 326 2.87 -16.26 -12.70
N ASP A 327 3.08 -17.16 -13.65
CA ASP A 327 2.67 -16.94 -15.04
C ASP A 327 1.16 -16.61 -15.11
N PRO A 328 0.78 -15.46 -15.71
CA PRO A 328 -0.60 -15.01 -15.72
C PRO A 328 -1.52 -15.91 -16.55
N ILE A 329 -1.00 -16.59 -17.59
CA ILE A 329 -1.76 -17.51 -18.44
C ILE A 329 -2.07 -18.79 -17.67
N VAL A 330 -1.11 -19.33 -16.92
CA VAL A 330 -1.30 -20.50 -16.06
C VAL A 330 -2.34 -20.20 -14.99
N ALA A 331 -2.17 -19.11 -14.24
CA ALA A 331 -3.11 -18.70 -13.20
C ALA A 331 -4.52 -18.47 -13.76
N ALA A 332 -4.64 -17.82 -14.92
CA ALA A 332 -5.93 -17.58 -15.56
C ALA A 332 -6.64 -18.87 -16.01
N LYS A 333 -5.92 -19.83 -16.58
CA LYS A 333 -6.49 -21.14 -16.96
C LYS A 333 -7.09 -21.87 -15.75
N GLU A 334 -6.44 -21.78 -14.59
CA GLU A 334 -6.98 -22.33 -13.34
C GLU A 334 -8.25 -21.61 -12.90
N GLN A 335 -8.28 -20.28 -12.95
CA GLN A 335 -9.46 -19.50 -12.58
C GLN A 335 -10.63 -19.74 -13.53
N VAL A 336 -10.39 -19.80 -14.84
CA VAL A 336 -11.43 -20.12 -15.83
C VAL A 336 -12.00 -21.51 -15.57
N LYS A 337 -11.14 -22.52 -15.33
CA LYS A 337 -11.58 -23.88 -15.01
C LYS A 337 -12.46 -23.88 -13.76
N TYR A 338 -12.03 -23.21 -12.69
CA TYR A 338 -12.81 -23.12 -11.45
C TYR A 338 -14.15 -22.43 -11.66
N LEU A 339 -14.16 -21.24 -12.27
CA LEU A 339 -15.37 -20.45 -12.50
C LEU A 339 -16.39 -21.19 -13.39
N ARG A 340 -15.93 -21.89 -14.43
CA ARG A 340 -16.82 -22.62 -15.35
C ARG A 340 -17.34 -23.94 -14.76
N THR A 341 -16.52 -24.67 -14.02
CA THR A 341 -16.87 -26.04 -13.58
C THR A 341 -17.44 -26.10 -12.16
N VAL A 342 -16.95 -25.25 -11.25
CA VAL A 342 -17.37 -25.22 -9.85
C VAL A 342 -18.49 -24.19 -9.64
N GLU A 343 -18.22 -22.92 -9.99
CA GLU A 343 -19.20 -21.83 -9.82
C GLU A 343 -20.31 -21.84 -10.89
N LYS A 344 -20.03 -22.52 -12.01
CA LYS A 344 -20.91 -22.67 -13.18
C LYS A 344 -21.35 -21.31 -13.73
N VAL A 345 -20.39 -20.41 -13.94
CA VAL A 345 -20.68 -19.08 -14.49
C VAL A 345 -20.97 -19.13 -15.98
N ASP A 346 -21.92 -18.30 -16.41
CA ASP A 346 -22.35 -18.17 -17.80
C ASP A 346 -21.40 -17.29 -18.62
N PHE A 347 -20.74 -16.33 -17.96
CA PHE A 347 -19.80 -15.40 -18.59
C PHE A 347 -18.57 -15.16 -17.72
N VAL A 348 -17.38 -15.04 -18.30
CA VAL A 348 -16.11 -14.82 -17.60
C VAL A 348 -15.45 -13.56 -18.12
N ILE A 349 -15.15 -12.65 -17.19
CA ILE A 349 -14.40 -11.42 -17.43
C ILE A 349 -13.03 -11.53 -16.78
N ALA A 350 -11.97 -11.35 -17.57
CA ALA A 350 -10.63 -11.18 -17.06
C ALA A 350 -10.30 -9.68 -16.90
N LEU A 351 -9.77 -9.30 -15.75
CA LEU A 351 -9.19 -7.97 -15.51
C LEU A 351 -7.67 -8.10 -15.60
N THR A 352 -7.04 -7.50 -16.60
CA THR A 352 -5.59 -7.64 -16.82
C THR A 352 -4.88 -6.31 -16.60
N HIS A 353 -3.69 -6.37 -15.99
CA HIS A 353 -2.74 -5.25 -15.98
C HIS A 353 -1.44 -5.76 -16.58
N GLN A 354 -1.36 -5.77 -17.90
CA GLN A 354 -0.27 -6.38 -18.68
C GLN A 354 0.05 -5.51 -19.89
N PHE A 355 1.25 -5.66 -20.45
CA PHE A 355 1.61 -5.01 -21.71
C PHE A 355 0.70 -5.45 -22.87
N LEU A 356 0.63 -4.64 -23.91
CA LEU A 356 -0.13 -4.94 -25.12
C LEU A 356 0.20 -6.32 -25.70
N GLU A 357 1.49 -6.64 -25.86
CA GLU A 357 1.93 -7.94 -26.39
C GLU A 357 1.48 -9.12 -25.52
N ASP A 358 1.49 -8.93 -24.20
CA ASP A 358 1.08 -9.97 -23.26
C ASP A 358 -0.43 -10.22 -23.31
N ASP A 359 -1.24 -9.17 -23.43
CA ASP A 359 -2.70 -9.33 -23.62
C ASP A 359 -3.04 -9.94 -24.99
N ASN A 360 -2.26 -9.65 -26.04
CA ASN A 360 -2.39 -10.33 -27.33
C ASN A 360 -2.19 -11.85 -27.18
N LYS A 361 -1.12 -12.26 -26.49
CA LYS A 361 -0.83 -13.66 -26.20
C LYS A 361 -1.89 -14.29 -25.29
N PHE A 362 -2.23 -13.61 -24.19
CA PHE A 362 -3.25 -14.05 -23.22
C PHE A 362 -4.59 -14.32 -23.90
N SER A 363 -5.04 -13.41 -24.78
CA SER A 363 -6.31 -13.55 -25.50
C SER A 363 -6.42 -14.83 -26.33
N GLN A 364 -5.29 -15.32 -26.87
CA GLN A 364 -5.24 -16.52 -27.70
C GLN A 364 -5.13 -17.79 -26.85
N GLU A 365 -4.36 -17.74 -25.77
CA GLU A 365 -3.98 -18.94 -25.01
C GLU A 365 -4.96 -19.29 -23.89
N VAL A 366 -5.76 -18.35 -23.39
CA VAL A 366 -6.67 -18.56 -22.26
C VAL A 366 -8.11 -18.79 -22.75
N ALA A 367 -8.36 -20.01 -23.24
CA ALA A 367 -9.70 -20.41 -23.66
C ALA A 367 -10.72 -20.35 -22.50
N GLY A 368 -11.91 -19.82 -22.77
CA GLY A 368 -13.05 -19.78 -21.83
C GLY A 368 -13.28 -18.42 -21.14
N VAL A 369 -12.42 -17.44 -21.37
CA VAL A 369 -12.69 -16.01 -21.09
C VAL A 369 -13.53 -15.44 -22.23
N ASP A 370 -14.61 -14.72 -21.91
CA ASP A 370 -15.48 -14.12 -22.92
C ASP A 370 -15.13 -12.65 -23.22
N MET A 371 -14.55 -11.95 -22.25
CA MET A 371 -14.11 -10.55 -22.40
C MET A 371 -12.92 -10.24 -21.49
N ILE A 372 -11.96 -9.48 -22.01
CA ILE A 372 -10.84 -8.96 -21.22
C ILE A 372 -10.97 -7.44 -21.11
N TYR A 373 -10.85 -6.91 -19.89
CA TYR A 373 -10.65 -5.49 -19.64
C TYR A 373 -9.23 -5.28 -19.13
N GLY A 374 -8.38 -4.79 -20.02
CA GLY A 374 -6.95 -4.62 -19.79
C GLY A 374 -6.53 -3.19 -19.46
N GLY A 375 -5.28 -3.05 -19.03
CA GLY A 375 -4.65 -1.77 -18.69
C GLY A 375 -3.17 -1.73 -19.06
N HIS A 376 -2.40 -0.94 -18.31
CA HIS A 376 -0.94 -0.73 -18.45
C HIS A 376 -0.48 0.17 -19.60
N ASP A 377 -0.98 0.01 -20.83
CA ASP A 377 -0.40 0.70 -22.00
C ASP A 377 -0.81 2.17 -22.17
N HIS A 378 -1.79 2.64 -21.39
CA HIS A 378 -2.24 4.03 -21.42
C HIS A 378 -2.69 4.49 -22.84
N SER A 379 -3.43 3.61 -23.53
CA SER A 379 -3.94 3.85 -24.87
C SER A 379 -5.33 3.23 -25.03
N ALA A 380 -6.25 4.01 -25.60
CA ALA A 380 -7.60 3.54 -25.88
C ALA A 380 -7.60 2.57 -27.05
N MET A 381 -8.09 1.34 -26.85
CA MET A 381 -8.18 0.37 -27.94
C MET A 381 -9.29 -0.65 -27.74
N LEU A 382 -9.79 -1.14 -28.87
CA LEU A 382 -10.58 -2.37 -28.99
C LEU A 382 -9.83 -3.31 -29.90
N GLN A 383 -9.49 -4.48 -29.39
CA GLN A 383 -8.81 -5.52 -30.15
C GLN A 383 -9.70 -6.76 -30.27
N THR A 384 -9.86 -7.22 -31.51
CA THR A 384 -10.71 -8.39 -31.86
C THR A 384 -10.05 -9.33 -32.86
N GLN A 385 -8.79 -9.09 -33.26
CA GLN A 385 -8.11 -9.83 -34.33
C GLN A 385 -7.32 -11.05 -33.84
N PHE A 386 -7.20 -11.25 -32.52
CA PHE A 386 -6.47 -12.36 -31.93
C PHE A 386 -7.44 -13.45 -31.43
N GLY A 387 -7.54 -13.66 -30.12
CA GLY A 387 -8.51 -14.57 -29.52
C GLY A 387 -9.67 -13.81 -28.87
N THR A 388 -9.86 -13.99 -27.56
CA THR A 388 -10.89 -13.28 -26.80
C THR A 388 -10.78 -11.77 -26.99
N PRO A 389 -11.88 -11.05 -27.31
CA PRO A 389 -11.82 -9.61 -27.50
C PRO A 389 -11.42 -8.90 -26.21
N TYR A 390 -10.67 -7.81 -26.35
CA TYR A 390 -10.24 -7.02 -25.21
C TYR A 390 -10.33 -5.52 -25.46
N LEU A 391 -10.55 -4.79 -24.36
CA LEU A 391 -10.56 -3.34 -24.32
C LEU A 391 -9.46 -2.84 -23.39
N LYS A 392 -8.77 -1.77 -23.78
CA LYS A 392 -7.97 -0.96 -22.86
C LYS A 392 -8.45 0.49 -22.92
N ALA A 393 -8.50 1.12 -21.75
CA ALA A 393 -8.76 2.54 -21.63
C ALA A 393 -7.46 3.33 -21.75
N ASP A 394 -7.60 4.61 -22.10
CA ASP A 394 -6.49 5.57 -22.00
C ASP A 394 -6.17 5.84 -20.51
N LEU A 395 -5.19 6.70 -20.25
CA LEU A 395 -4.86 7.13 -18.89
C LEU A 395 -5.73 8.30 -18.41
N ASP A 396 -5.67 8.57 -17.10
CA ASP A 396 -6.21 9.76 -16.44
C ASP A 396 -7.69 10.06 -16.75
N PHE A 397 -8.50 9.01 -16.93
CA PHE A 397 -9.91 9.12 -17.31
C PHE A 397 -10.16 9.93 -18.59
N ARG A 398 -9.20 10.02 -19.53
CA ARG A 398 -9.42 10.71 -20.81
C ARG A 398 -10.55 10.11 -21.64
N ASN A 399 -10.85 8.85 -21.41
CA ASN A 399 -12.05 8.22 -21.91
C ASN A 399 -12.59 7.15 -20.96
N ILE A 400 -13.84 6.78 -21.23
CA ILE A 400 -14.51 5.65 -20.61
C ILE A 400 -14.99 4.74 -21.74
N TRP A 401 -14.75 3.44 -21.58
CA TRP A 401 -15.42 2.43 -22.40
C TRP A 401 -16.76 2.04 -21.79
N PHE A 402 -17.82 2.14 -22.58
CA PHE A 402 -19.13 1.58 -22.26
C PHE A 402 -19.34 0.28 -23.03
N SER A 403 -19.43 -0.84 -22.31
CA SER A 403 -19.73 -2.15 -22.87
C SER A 403 -21.18 -2.54 -22.58
N GLN A 404 -21.97 -2.69 -23.64
CA GLN A 404 -23.30 -3.28 -23.56
C GLN A 404 -23.22 -4.78 -23.88
N LEU A 405 -23.56 -5.61 -22.92
CA LEU A 405 -23.64 -7.06 -23.06
C LEU A 405 -25.12 -7.48 -23.12
N LYS A 406 -25.51 -8.18 -24.19
CA LYS A 406 -26.84 -8.77 -24.35
C LYS A 406 -26.71 -10.29 -24.41
N TRP A 407 -27.15 -10.95 -23.35
CA TRP A 407 -27.15 -12.41 -23.28
C TRP A 407 -28.48 -12.98 -23.81
N TYR A 408 -28.38 -14.05 -24.59
CA TYR A 408 -29.50 -14.80 -25.13
C TYR A 408 -29.42 -16.23 -24.62
N ALA A 409 -30.44 -16.65 -23.86
CA ALA A 409 -30.54 -18.00 -23.33
C ALA A 409 -30.62 -19.04 -24.44
N ALA A 410 -30.19 -20.27 -24.14
CA ALA A 410 -30.39 -21.39 -25.03
C ALA A 410 -31.89 -21.66 -25.25
N LYS A 411 -32.28 -22.01 -26.47
CA LYS A 411 -33.61 -22.50 -26.82
C LYS A 411 -33.53 -23.93 -27.29
N ASN A 412 -34.36 -24.80 -26.73
CA ASN A 412 -34.53 -26.15 -27.24
C ASN A 412 -35.18 -26.12 -28.63
N ALA A 413 -34.91 -27.16 -29.42
CA ALA A 413 -35.60 -27.34 -30.68
C ALA A 413 -37.11 -27.47 -30.43
N THR A 414 -37.91 -26.83 -31.28
CA THR A 414 -39.34 -27.12 -31.39
C THR A 414 -39.60 -27.83 -32.71
N ASN A 415 -40.82 -28.31 -32.94
CA ASN A 415 -41.16 -28.98 -34.21
C ASN A 415 -40.92 -28.11 -35.46
N SER A 416 -40.73 -26.80 -35.31
CA SER A 416 -40.52 -25.85 -36.39
C SER A 416 -39.23 -25.02 -36.30
N THR A 417 -38.41 -25.17 -35.25
CA THR A 417 -37.14 -24.41 -35.09
C THR A 417 -36.03 -25.26 -34.49
N ALA A 418 -34.81 -25.12 -35.02
CA ALA A 418 -33.62 -25.77 -34.49
C ALA A 418 -33.24 -25.22 -33.11
N ALA A 419 -32.57 -26.05 -32.30
CA ALA A 419 -32.05 -25.61 -31.01
C ALA A 419 -30.99 -24.52 -31.18
N ILE A 420 -31.06 -23.48 -30.36
CA ILE A 420 -30.10 -22.36 -30.33
C ILE A 420 -29.31 -22.48 -29.02
N LYS A 421 -27.98 -22.54 -29.10
CA LYS A 421 -27.12 -22.47 -27.91
C LYS A 421 -27.16 -21.05 -27.32
N ALA A 422 -26.94 -20.93 -26.02
CA ALA A 422 -26.81 -19.61 -25.40
C ALA A 422 -25.64 -18.84 -26.04
N PHE A 423 -25.81 -17.54 -26.26
CA PHE A 423 -24.78 -16.67 -26.81
C PHE A 423 -24.90 -15.24 -26.29
N THR A 424 -23.82 -14.49 -26.37
CA THR A 424 -23.77 -13.07 -25.97
C THR A 424 -23.47 -12.20 -27.18
N LYS A 425 -24.21 -11.11 -27.36
CA LYS A 425 -23.85 -10.02 -28.27
C LYS A 425 -23.26 -8.87 -27.46
N MET A 426 -22.21 -8.28 -27.98
CA MET A 426 -21.47 -7.21 -27.31
C MET A 426 -21.37 -6.00 -28.22
N ALA A 427 -21.55 -4.81 -27.64
CA ALA A 427 -21.31 -3.54 -28.31
C ALA A 427 -20.49 -2.65 -27.38
N HIS A 428 -19.48 -1.98 -27.93
CA HIS A 428 -18.54 -1.17 -27.16
C HIS A 428 -18.51 0.24 -27.71
N LYS A 429 -18.57 1.23 -26.83
CA LYS A 429 -18.47 2.65 -27.19
C LYS A 429 -17.36 3.28 -26.36
N ASN A 430 -16.36 3.86 -27.01
CA ASN A 430 -15.40 4.73 -26.36
C ASN A 430 -15.99 6.14 -26.26
N ILE A 431 -15.99 6.71 -25.07
CA ILE A 431 -16.52 8.05 -24.79
C ILE A 431 -15.35 8.90 -24.28
N PRO A 432 -14.88 9.90 -25.05
CA PRO A 432 -13.88 10.84 -24.55
C PRO A 432 -14.49 11.71 -23.44
N ILE A 433 -13.76 11.87 -22.34
CA ILE A 433 -14.11 12.84 -21.31
C ILE A 433 -13.61 14.20 -21.75
N THR A 434 -14.53 15.15 -21.91
CA THR A 434 -14.24 16.52 -22.33
C THR A 434 -14.91 17.50 -21.38
N GLN A 435 -14.49 18.77 -21.43
CA GLN A 435 -15.10 19.85 -20.64
C GLN A 435 -16.59 20.09 -20.96
N ALA A 436 -17.09 19.55 -22.09
CA ALA A 436 -18.49 19.65 -22.46
C ALA A 436 -19.40 18.65 -21.71
N LEU A 437 -18.83 17.64 -21.03
CA LEU A 437 -19.61 16.71 -20.23
C LEU A 437 -20.03 17.37 -18.91
N PRO A 438 -21.24 17.06 -18.40
CA PRO A 438 -21.69 17.60 -17.12
C PRO A 438 -20.80 17.09 -15.99
N THR A 439 -20.53 17.95 -15.02
CA THR A 439 -19.86 17.61 -13.77
C THR A 439 -20.87 17.25 -12.69
N ASP A 440 -20.44 16.50 -11.68
CA ASP A 440 -21.25 16.21 -10.50
C ASP A 440 -20.99 17.26 -9.42
N ALA A 441 -22.02 18.02 -9.04
CA ALA A 441 -21.87 19.15 -8.13
C ALA A 441 -21.35 18.75 -6.73
N ALA A 442 -21.66 17.52 -6.28
CA ALA A 442 -21.16 17.04 -4.99
C ALA A 442 -19.66 16.70 -5.07
N LEU A 443 -19.22 16.07 -6.16
CA LEU A 443 -17.81 15.83 -6.43
C LEU A 443 -17.03 17.14 -6.64
N ASP A 444 -17.59 18.11 -7.36
CA ASP A 444 -16.96 19.42 -7.57
C ASP A 444 -16.74 20.16 -6.25
N ALA A 445 -17.70 20.08 -5.31
CA ALA A 445 -17.55 20.67 -3.98
C ALA A 445 -16.40 20.02 -3.18
N VAL A 446 -16.24 18.70 -3.32
CA VAL A 446 -15.11 17.96 -2.72
C VAL A 446 -13.79 18.37 -3.37
N ILE A 447 -13.73 18.45 -4.70
CA ILE A 447 -12.55 18.90 -5.45
C ILE A 447 -12.17 20.31 -5.01
N ALA A 448 -13.12 21.25 -4.95
CA ALA A 448 -12.88 22.64 -4.56
C ALA A 448 -12.27 22.76 -3.15
N GLN A 449 -12.72 21.92 -2.21
CA GLN A 449 -12.16 21.88 -0.86
C GLN A 449 -10.68 21.46 -0.86
N TYR A 450 -10.33 20.40 -1.59
CA TYR A 450 -8.94 19.94 -1.67
C TYR A 450 -8.07 20.89 -2.49
N ASP A 451 -8.60 21.43 -3.59
CA ASP A 451 -7.91 22.42 -4.42
C ASP A 451 -7.48 23.64 -3.61
N ALA A 452 -8.32 24.13 -2.69
CA ALA A 452 -7.96 25.25 -1.82
C ALA A 452 -6.74 24.92 -0.93
N GLN A 453 -6.71 23.72 -0.35
CA GLN A 453 -5.61 23.26 0.51
C GLN A 453 -4.34 22.99 -0.29
N VAL A 454 -4.47 22.29 -1.42
CA VAL A 454 -3.37 21.96 -2.32
C VAL A 454 -2.77 23.23 -2.91
N LYS A 455 -3.59 24.21 -3.33
CA LYS A 455 -3.12 25.51 -3.80
C LYS A 455 -2.26 26.20 -2.74
N ALA A 456 -2.69 26.24 -1.48
CA ALA A 456 -1.90 26.87 -0.42
C ALA A 456 -0.51 26.22 -0.26
N LEU A 457 -0.43 24.89 -0.34
CA LEU A 457 0.84 24.14 -0.25
C LEU A 457 1.72 24.30 -1.50
N ASN A 458 1.08 24.44 -2.66
CA ASN A 458 1.75 24.44 -3.96
C ASN A 458 2.07 25.84 -4.49
N ASN A 459 1.59 26.92 -3.87
CA ASN A 459 1.67 28.28 -4.42
C ASN A 459 3.09 28.89 -4.37
N ARG A 460 4.05 28.24 -3.71
CA ARG A 460 5.42 28.77 -3.68
C ARG A 460 5.98 28.80 -5.10
N THR A 461 6.29 30.00 -5.57
CA THR A 461 6.95 30.20 -6.87
C THR A 461 8.35 29.59 -6.83
N VAL A 462 8.66 28.78 -7.84
CA VAL A 462 9.99 28.19 -8.07
C VAL A 462 10.80 29.08 -9.01
N GLY A 463 10.16 29.63 -10.05
CA GLY A 463 10.79 30.51 -11.02
C GLY A 463 9.87 30.75 -12.20
N SER A 464 10.41 30.82 -13.42
CA SER A 464 9.62 30.93 -14.65
C SER A 464 10.20 30.15 -15.83
N LEU A 465 9.35 29.73 -16.76
CA LEU A 465 9.78 29.31 -18.10
C LEU A 465 9.83 30.53 -19.02
N CYS A 466 10.92 30.71 -19.76
CA CYS A 466 11.05 31.84 -20.67
C CYS A 466 10.24 31.66 -21.98
N GLN A 467 9.87 30.41 -22.31
CA GLN A 467 9.14 30.05 -23.53
C GLN A 467 8.22 28.86 -23.27
N GLN A 468 7.25 28.66 -24.16
CA GLN A 468 6.42 27.46 -24.14
C GLN A 468 7.29 26.21 -24.28
N THR A 469 7.12 25.24 -23.39
CA THR A 469 7.92 24.01 -23.35
C THR A 469 7.02 22.80 -23.56
N ASP A 470 7.41 21.90 -24.46
CA ASP A 470 6.62 20.71 -24.78
C ASP A 470 6.91 19.56 -23.80
N LEU A 471 5.93 19.25 -22.96
CA LEU A 471 5.93 18.13 -22.00
C LEU A 471 4.98 17.01 -22.46
N THR A 472 4.54 17.02 -23.72
CA THR A 472 3.64 15.98 -24.26
C THR A 472 4.34 14.63 -24.32
N LYS A 473 3.55 13.56 -24.16
CA LYS A 473 4.04 12.18 -24.24
C LYS A 473 4.70 11.89 -25.60
N LEU A 474 4.20 12.49 -26.67
CA LEU A 474 4.73 12.36 -28.03
C LEU A 474 6.12 12.98 -28.20
N THR A 475 6.49 13.91 -27.31
CA THR A 475 7.84 14.47 -27.27
C THR A 475 8.70 13.70 -26.28
N VAL A 476 8.31 13.64 -25.00
CA VAL A 476 9.16 13.09 -23.93
C VAL A 476 9.43 11.57 -24.06
N ARG A 477 8.63 10.81 -24.82
CA ARG A 477 8.80 9.36 -24.98
C ARG A 477 9.36 8.92 -26.33
N TYR A 478 9.48 9.82 -27.30
CA TYR A 478 9.86 9.45 -28.67
C TYR A 478 11.16 10.09 -29.16
N LYS A 479 11.55 11.22 -28.56
CA LYS A 479 12.70 12.02 -29.00
C LYS A 479 13.24 12.85 -27.84
N GLU A 480 14.39 13.49 -28.06
CA GLU A 480 14.94 14.46 -27.11
C GLU A 480 13.90 15.54 -26.77
N ALA A 481 13.70 15.78 -25.48
CA ALA A 481 12.76 16.77 -24.98
C ALA A 481 13.51 17.87 -24.21
N PRO A 482 13.23 19.17 -24.49
CA PRO A 482 13.85 20.27 -23.77
C PRO A 482 13.73 20.14 -22.25
N ILE A 483 12.53 19.79 -21.78
CA ILE A 483 12.26 19.60 -20.36
C ILE A 483 12.99 18.40 -19.76
N GLY A 484 13.20 17.33 -20.53
CA GLY A 484 13.96 16.18 -20.10
C GLY A 484 15.42 16.52 -19.85
N ASN A 485 16.03 17.26 -20.78
CA ASN A 485 17.39 17.80 -20.62
C ASN A 485 17.51 18.67 -19.36
N PHE A 486 16.57 19.60 -19.18
CA PHE A 486 16.55 20.51 -18.03
C PHE A 486 16.45 19.77 -16.69
N ILE A 487 15.58 18.77 -16.56
CA ILE A 487 15.47 17.96 -15.34
C ILE A 487 16.75 17.15 -15.09
N SER A 488 17.35 16.60 -16.14
CA SER A 488 18.62 15.90 -16.04
C SER A 488 19.75 16.83 -15.60
N ASP A 489 19.80 18.08 -16.08
CA ASP A 489 20.76 19.08 -15.62
C ASP A 489 20.57 19.41 -14.13
N ALA A 490 19.31 19.47 -13.67
CA ALA A 490 19.01 19.63 -12.25
C ALA A 490 19.58 18.47 -11.43
N PHE A 491 19.44 17.22 -11.90
CA PHE A 491 20.03 16.05 -11.23
C PHE A 491 21.56 16.06 -11.26
N LEU A 492 22.15 16.48 -12.38
CA LEU A 492 23.60 16.56 -12.56
C LEU A 492 24.24 17.52 -11.54
N HIS A 493 23.58 18.65 -11.27
CA HIS A 493 24.14 19.74 -10.48
C HIS A 493 23.66 19.83 -9.02
N PHE A 494 22.74 18.96 -8.61
CA PHE A 494 22.14 19.06 -7.29
C PHE A 494 23.15 18.82 -6.17
N TYR A 495 23.98 17.77 -6.29
CA TYR A 495 24.93 17.36 -5.26
C TYR A 495 26.33 17.97 -5.38
N ASP A 496 26.49 19.02 -6.19
CA ASP A 496 27.76 19.68 -6.50
C ASP A 496 28.63 20.07 -5.29
N SER A 497 28.02 20.28 -4.11
CA SER A 497 28.70 20.58 -2.85
C SER A 497 29.24 19.36 -2.11
N ARG A 498 28.75 18.16 -2.43
CA ARG A 498 29.17 16.88 -1.84
C ARG A 498 30.03 16.07 -2.83
N ILE A 499 29.59 15.99 -4.08
CA ILE A 499 30.24 15.21 -5.12
C ILE A 499 29.88 15.74 -6.52
N LYS A 500 30.87 15.80 -7.40
CA LYS A 500 30.66 16.17 -8.81
C LYS A 500 30.18 14.97 -9.61
N VAL A 501 28.98 15.09 -10.17
CA VAL A 501 28.35 14.04 -10.99
C VAL A 501 28.81 14.19 -12.45
N ASP A 502 29.17 13.08 -13.10
CA ASP A 502 29.57 13.05 -14.50
C ASP A 502 28.38 12.96 -15.46
N VAL A 503 27.36 12.19 -15.07
CA VAL A 503 26.22 11.83 -15.91
C VAL A 503 24.94 11.83 -15.07
N SER A 504 23.80 12.22 -15.66
CA SER A 504 22.48 12.00 -15.07
C SER A 504 21.45 11.60 -16.11
N VAL A 505 20.32 11.04 -15.66
CA VAL A 505 19.22 10.62 -16.54
C VAL A 505 17.85 10.95 -15.97
N MET A 506 16.96 11.39 -16.85
CA MET A 506 15.51 11.43 -16.65
C MET A 506 14.87 10.56 -17.74
N ASN A 507 14.07 9.56 -17.36
CA ASN A 507 13.32 8.78 -18.33
C ASN A 507 12.03 9.49 -18.73
N GLY A 508 11.65 9.40 -20.00
CA GLY A 508 10.45 10.04 -20.56
C GLY A 508 9.16 9.70 -19.82
N GLY A 509 9.03 8.46 -19.35
CA GLY A 509 7.89 8.00 -18.56
C GLY A 509 7.78 8.64 -17.18
N GLY A 510 8.85 9.24 -16.68
CA GLY A 510 8.88 10.03 -15.45
C GLY A 510 8.19 11.40 -15.59
N ILE A 511 7.97 11.89 -16.82
CA ILE A 511 7.36 13.20 -17.12
C ILE A 511 5.89 13.01 -17.52
N ARG A 512 4.94 13.59 -16.77
CA ARG A 512 3.54 13.10 -16.73
C ARG A 512 2.44 14.03 -17.21
N THR A 513 2.70 15.31 -17.41
CA THR A 513 1.60 16.27 -17.61
C THR A 513 0.95 16.23 -18.98
N ASP A 514 1.64 15.67 -19.97
CA ASP A 514 1.17 15.49 -21.34
C ASP A 514 0.51 16.76 -21.93
N LYS A 515 1.19 17.90 -21.80
CA LYS A 515 0.70 19.19 -22.31
C LYS A 515 1.83 20.12 -22.73
N LEU A 516 1.48 21.12 -23.54
CA LEU A 516 2.34 22.28 -23.78
C LEU A 516 2.29 23.18 -22.55
N TRP A 517 3.43 23.37 -21.89
CA TRP A 517 3.53 24.23 -20.72
C TRP A 517 3.82 25.67 -21.16
N PRO A 518 3.00 26.67 -20.78
CA PRO A 518 3.18 28.04 -21.24
C PRO A 518 4.45 28.68 -20.66
N ALA A 519 4.94 29.72 -21.32
CA ALA A 519 5.90 30.63 -20.72
C ALA A 519 5.30 31.33 -19.50
N GLY A 520 6.14 31.73 -18.55
CA GLY A 520 5.74 32.46 -17.35
C GLY A 520 6.03 31.71 -16.05
N PRO A 521 5.45 32.17 -14.93
CA PRO A 521 5.74 31.64 -13.60
C PRO A 521 5.44 30.15 -13.47
N ILE A 522 6.29 29.44 -12.73
CA ILE A 522 6.10 28.06 -12.32
C ILE A 522 6.14 27.97 -10.80
N ASN A 523 5.17 27.27 -10.22
CA ASN A 523 5.09 27.01 -8.79
C ASN A 523 5.54 25.57 -8.47
N ILE A 524 5.73 25.25 -7.19
CA ILE A 524 6.20 23.91 -6.79
C ILE A 524 5.19 22.81 -7.14
N GLY A 525 3.89 23.11 -7.13
CA GLY A 525 2.86 22.18 -7.58
C GLY A 525 2.96 21.85 -9.07
N ASP A 526 3.36 22.82 -9.89
CA ASP A 526 3.61 22.61 -11.30
C ASP A 526 4.75 21.61 -11.50
N VAL A 527 5.88 21.81 -10.80
CA VAL A 527 7.03 20.89 -10.86
C VAL A 527 6.67 19.49 -10.33
N ILE A 528 5.90 19.40 -9.24
CA ILE A 528 5.38 18.13 -8.72
C ILE A 528 4.50 17.44 -9.77
N SER A 529 3.65 18.19 -10.48
CA SER A 529 2.81 17.63 -11.54
C SER A 529 3.62 17.08 -12.71
N TRP A 530 4.81 17.65 -12.99
CA TRP A 530 5.73 17.14 -14.01
C TRP A 530 6.23 15.74 -13.68
N SER A 531 6.59 15.47 -12.41
CA SER A 531 7.06 14.16 -11.93
C SER A 531 6.38 13.79 -10.59
N PRO A 532 5.17 13.22 -10.61
CA PRO A 532 4.33 13.05 -9.42
C PRO A 532 4.65 11.80 -8.59
N PHE A 533 5.72 11.08 -8.91
CA PHE A 533 6.03 9.77 -8.30
C PHE A 533 6.73 9.88 -6.94
N GLY A 534 7.27 11.06 -6.61
CA GLY A 534 8.07 11.24 -5.41
C GLY A 534 9.43 10.53 -5.46
N ASN A 535 9.89 10.14 -6.64
CA ASN A 535 11.20 9.52 -6.86
C ASN A 535 12.32 10.40 -6.31
N VAL A 536 13.28 9.74 -5.67
CA VAL A 536 14.47 10.37 -5.09
C VAL A 536 15.70 10.12 -5.97
N ILE A 537 16.61 11.09 -6.02
CA ILE A 537 17.78 11.08 -6.90
C ILE A 537 18.99 10.56 -6.14
N MET A 538 19.33 9.31 -6.43
CA MET A 538 20.50 8.62 -5.90
C MET A 538 21.76 8.98 -6.69
N VAL A 539 22.93 8.76 -6.09
CA VAL A 539 24.22 8.90 -6.77
C VAL A 539 25.04 7.63 -6.60
N ILE A 540 25.56 7.11 -7.70
CA ILE A 540 26.37 5.88 -7.73
C ILE A 540 27.70 6.11 -8.44
N LYS A 541 28.71 5.31 -8.11
CA LYS A 541 29.93 5.13 -8.90
C LYS A 541 29.77 3.88 -9.78
N THR A 542 30.03 4.00 -11.07
CA THR A 542 30.01 2.90 -12.05
C THR A 542 31.10 3.11 -13.11
N ASP A 543 31.09 2.36 -14.19
CA ASP A 543 32.01 2.51 -15.32
C ASP A 543 31.30 2.76 -16.66
N GLY A 544 32.05 3.18 -17.67
CA GLY A 544 31.53 3.47 -19.00
C GLY A 544 30.92 2.25 -19.69
N ALA A 545 31.49 1.05 -19.48
CA ALA A 545 30.95 -0.19 -20.00
C ALA A 545 29.54 -0.46 -19.47
N SER A 546 29.33 -0.25 -18.17
CA SER A 546 28.06 -0.41 -17.49
C SER A 546 27.02 0.61 -17.96
N LEU A 547 27.43 1.87 -18.13
CA LEU A 547 26.54 2.90 -18.67
C LEU A 547 26.06 2.54 -20.08
N LYS A 548 26.97 2.13 -20.98
CA LYS A 548 26.60 1.70 -22.34
C LYS A 548 25.67 0.49 -22.31
N LYS A 549 25.97 -0.51 -21.46
CA LYS A 549 25.13 -1.70 -21.29
C LYS A 549 23.73 -1.33 -20.79
N TYR A 550 23.62 -0.37 -19.88
CA TYR A 550 22.36 0.13 -19.38
C TYR A 550 21.56 0.86 -20.46
N ILE A 551 22.19 1.76 -21.21
CA ILE A 551 21.54 2.43 -22.34
C ILE A 551 21.03 1.38 -23.35
N ASN A 552 21.85 0.40 -23.71
CA ASN A 552 21.47 -0.68 -24.63
C ASN A 552 20.29 -1.50 -24.15
N SER A 553 20.25 -1.84 -22.87
CA SER A 553 19.18 -2.68 -22.33
C SER A 553 17.84 -1.96 -22.24
N GLN A 554 17.86 -0.64 -22.05
CA GLN A 554 16.67 0.18 -21.86
C GLN A 554 16.18 0.77 -23.20
N MET A 555 17.06 1.40 -23.98
CA MET A 555 16.69 2.08 -25.21
C MET A 555 16.26 1.14 -26.33
N LYS A 556 16.62 -0.16 -26.28
CA LYS A 556 16.13 -1.14 -27.26
C LYS A 556 14.60 -1.22 -27.32
N ASP A 557 13.91 -0.93 -26.22
CA ASP A 557 12.45 -0.93 -26.15
C ASP A 557 11.84 0.25 -26.92
N SER A 558 12.67 1.24 -27.30
CA SER A 558 12.30 2.34 -28.19
C SER A 558 12.44 1.96 -29.67
N CYS A 559 13.05 0.82 -29.99
CA CYS A 559 13.12 0.30 -31.36
C CYS A 559 11.83 -0.40 -31.74
N GLY A 560 10.94 0.31 -32.45
CA GLY A 560 9.70 -0.22 -32.98
C GLY A 560 9.86 -0.94 -34.32
N ALA A 561 8.76 -1.51 -34.80
CA ALA A 561 8.70 -2.09 -36.14
C ALA A 561 8.75 -1.01 -37.23
N ASN A 562 9.10 -1.35 -38.46
CA ASN A 562 9.03 -0.46 -39.64
C ASN A 562 9.79 0.86 -39.51
N GLY A 563 10.89 0.90 -38.76
CA GLY A 563 11.70 2.10 -38.63
C GLY A 563 11.05 3.22 -37.82
N VAL A 564 10.06 2.92 -36.97
CA VAL A 564 9.43 3.91 -36.08
C VAL A 564 9.83 3.70 -34.63
N VAL A 565 9.91 4.79 -33.87
CA VAL A 565 10.15 4.72 -32.43
C VAL A 565 8.90 4.16 -31.76
N ALA A 566 9.08 3.12 -30.93
CA ALA A 566 8.00 2.53 -30.15
C ALA A 566 7.68 3.40 -28.93
N GLU A 567 6.39 3.55 -28.60
CA GLU A 567 5.98 4.23 -27.37
C GLU A 567 6.37 3.39 -26.15
N ASN A 568 7.17 3.96 -25.26
CA ASN A 568 7.47 3.36 -23.96
C ASN A 568 7.75 4.46 -22.92
N GLY A 569 7.94 4.06 -21.66
CA GLY A 569 8.28 5.00 -20.56
C GLY A 569 9.77 5.26 -20.38
N ILE A 570 10.63 4.78 -21.27
CA ILE A 570 12.05 4.55 -21.03
C ILE A 570 12.97 5.47 -21.86
N TYR A 571 12.49 6.22 -22.86
CA TYR A 571 13.36 7.15 -23.61
C TYR A 571 14.24 8.01 -22.67
N PHE A 572 15.58 7.97 -22.83
CA PHE A 572 16.54 8.63 -21.94
C PHE A 572 16.82 10.08 -22.34
N HIS A 573 16.50 11.00 -21.43
CA HIS A 573 17.00 12.38 -21.49
C HIS A 573 18.23 12.47 -20.60
N MET A 574 19.41 12.68 -21.18
CA MET A 574 20.69 12.61 -20.47
C MET A 574 21.27 14.01 -20.22
N ALA A 575 22.06 14.16 -19.16
CA ALA A 575 22.98 15.28 -18.99
C ALA A 575 24.41 14.79 -18.75
N GLY A 576 25.39 15.64 -19.09
CA GLY A 576 26.82 15.33 -19.02
C GLY A 576 27.36 14.48 -20.17
N VAL A 577 26.48 13.84 -20.96
CA VAL A 577 26.81 13.07 -22.17
C VAL A 577 25.79 13.29 -23.28
N LYS A 578 26.20 13.10 -24.53
CA LYS A 578 25.31 12.90 -25.68
C LYS A 578 25.45 11.49 -26.24
N TYR A 579 24.38 10.94 -26.79
CA TYR A 579 24.40 9.61 -27.38
C TYR A 579 23.60 9.49 -28.68
N VAL A 580 24.01 8.53 -29.51
CA VAL A 580 23.26 8.05 -30.69
C VAL A 580 22.95 6.59 -30.49
N PHE A 581 21.68 6.21 -30.63
CA PHE A 581 21.21 4.84 -30.51
C PHE A 581 20.75 4.32 -31.86
N ALA A 582 21.41 3.27 -32.37
CA ALA A 582 21.01 2.64 -33.62
C ALA A 582 20.09 1.44 -33.36
N CYS A 583 18.88 1.53 -33.90
CA CYS A 583 17.91 0.46 -33.92
C CYS A 583 18.13 -0.44 -35.14
N ASN A 584 18.30 -1.73 -34.88
CA ASN A 584 18.57 -2.77 -35.88
C ASN A 584 17.38 -3.75 -36.03
N GLY A 585 16.21 -3.37 -35.52
CA GLY A 585 14.98 -4.17 -35.52
C GLY A 585 14.13 -3.94 -34.28
N LYS A 586 12.91 -4.50 -34.25
CA LYS A 586 12.03 -4.39 -33.07
C LYS A 586 12.73 -4.94 -31.82
N GLY A 587 12.83 -4.14 -30.76
CA GLY A 587 13.45 -4.55 -29.50
C GLY A 587 14.96 -4.79 -29.57
N SER A 588 15.63 -4.32 -30.63
CA SER A 588 17.04 -4.58 -30.90
C SER A 588 17.76 -3.30 -31.34
N GLY A 589 18.85 -2.96 -30.65
CA GLY A 589 19.67 -1.82 -30.97
C GLY A 589 20.85 -1.67 -30.03
N ALA A 590 21.74 -0.73 -30.34
CA ALA A 590 22.89 -0.42 -29.52
C ALA A 590 23.29 1.05 -29.66
N VAL A 591 23.92 1.57 -28.61
CA VAL A 591 24.59 2.87 -28.64
C VAL A 591 25.76 2.81 -29.62
N THR A 592 25.77 3.69 -30.62
CA THR A 592 26.86 3.80 -31.60
C THR A 592 27.82 4.92 -31.27
N THR A 593 27.35 5.93 -30.52
CA THR A 593 28.16 7.05 -30.05
C THR A 593 27.72 7.42 -28.65
N LEU A 594 28.68 7.62 -27.76
CA LEU A 594 28.47 8.12 -26.40
C LEU A 594 29.66 9.02 -26.03
N THR A 595 29.44 10.32 -25.92
CA THR A 595 30.52 11.30 -25.72
C THR A 595 30.18 12.25 -24.58
N TYR A 596 31.18 12.67 -23.81
CA TYR A 596 31.01 13.69 -22.78
C TYR A 596 30.63 15.05 -23.38
N LEU A 597 29.67 15.72 -22.75
CA LEU A 597 29.32 17.11 -23.01
C LEU A 597 30.00 17.97 -21.93
N ASN A 598 31.23 18.44 -22.20
CA ASN A 598 32.06 19.29 -21.32
C ASN A 598 31.68 19.17 -19.83
N ASN A 599 31.91 17.97 -19.28
CA ASN A 599 31.36 17.67 -17.96
C ASN A 599 32.14 18.43 -16.87
N GLN A 600 31.53 18.62 -15.71
CA GLN A 600 32.12 19.40 -14.61
C GLN A 600 33.43 18.83 -14.06
N ASN A 601 33.78 17.60 -14.44
CA ASN A 601 35.00 16.90 -14.05
C ASN A 601 36.10 16.98 -15.12
N GLY A 602 35.91 17.78 -16.18
CA GLY A 602 36.88 17.98 -17.26
C GLY A 602 37.01 16.81 -18.23
N LYS A 603 36.07 15.84 -18.20
CA LYS A 603 36.06 14.73 -19.16
C LYS A 603 35.52 15.20 -20.50
N THR A 604 36.20 14.77 -21.56
CA THR A 604 35.94 15.15 -22.95
C THR A 604 36.11 13.95 -23.87
N GLY A 605 35.55 14.03 -25.08
CA GLY A 605 35.62 12.96 -26.07
C GLY A 605 34.69 11.78 -25.76
N ASP A 606 35.01 10.63 -26.32
CA ASP A 606 34.20 9.41 -26.19
C ASP A 606 34.30 8.82 -24.78
N VAL A 607 33.17 8.34 -24.26
CA VAL A 607 33.13 7.60 -23.00
C VAL A 607 33.76 6.23 -23.23
N LYS A 608 34.90 5.98 -22.58
CA LYS A 608 35.61 4.71 -22.67
C LYS A 608 35.03 3.71 -21.68
N ASP A 609 35.14 2.43 -22.00
CA ASP A 609 34.60 1.36 -21.16
C ASP A 609 35.22 1.36 -19.75
N THR A 610 36.50 1.74 -19.66
CA THR A 610 37.29 1.84 -18.43
C THR A 610 37.07 3.14 -17.65
N ASP A 611 36.31 4.10 -18.18
CA ASP A 611 36.10 5.36 -17.47
C ASP A 611 35.29 5.12 -16.22
N GLU A 612 35.81 5.49 -15.05
CA GLU A 612 35.02 5.53 -13.82
C GLU A 612 34.08 6.73 -13.83
N LEU A 613 32.79 6.52 -13.60
CA LEU A 613 31.74 7.53 -13.71
C LEU A 613 30.98 7.71 -12.39
N VAL A 614 30.67 8.95 -12.04
CA VAL A 614 29.67 9.30 -11.03
C VAL A 614 28.34 9.55 -11.73
N PHE A 615 27.32 8.75 -11.43
CA PHE A 615 26.03 8.75 -12.12
C PHE A 615 24.90 9.11 -11.14
N ALA A 616 24.17 10.20 -11.42
CA ALA A 616 22.94 10.56 -10.71
C ALA A 616 21.72 9.97 -11.41
N VAL A 617 20.90 9.23 -10.66
CA VAL A 617 19.84 8.40 -11.21
C VAL A 617 18.70 8.30 -10.20
N SER A 618 17.45 8.30 -10.66
CA SER A 618 16.32 8.08 -9.73
C SER A 618 16.37 6.68 -9.13
N ASP A 619 15.80 6.49 -7.95
CA ASP A 619 15.62 5.18 -7.32
C ASP A 619 14.95 4.16 -8.26
N PHE A 620 13.89 4.57 -8.97
CA PHE A 620 13.25 3.76 -10.00
C PHE A 620 14.23 3.30 -11.10
N MET A 621 15.02 4.23 -11.65
CA MET A 621 15.98 3.94 -12.71
C MET A 621 17.17 3.12 -12.18
N PHE A 622 17.58 3.34 -10.94
CA PHE A 622 18.63 2.57 -10.29
C PHE A 622 18.23 1.10 -10.07
N ASP A 623 16.96 0.84 -9.75
CA ASP A 623 16.46 -0.53 -9.69
C ASP A 623 16.52 -1.22 -11.05
N LEU A 624 16.26 -0.51 -12.15
CA LEU A 624 16.49 -1.03 -13.50
C LEU A 624 17.98 -1.27 -13.77
N PHE A 625 18.85 -0.36 -13.35
CA PHE A 625 20.30 -0.46 -13.52
C PHE A 625 20.88 -1.72 -12.84
N LYS A 626 20.42 -2.06 -11.64
CA LYS A 626 20.88 -3.24 -10.88
C LYS A 626 20.47 -4.59 -11.48
N LYS A 627 19.49 -4.64 -12.39
CA LYS A 627 19.01 -5.91 -12.96
C LYS A 627 20.04 -6.62 -13.86
N PHE A 628 21.15 -5.97 -14.20
CA PHE A 628 22.17 -6.52 -15.08
C PHE A 628 23.33 -7.15 -14.32
N ALA A 629 23.57 -8.45 -14.51
CA ALA A 629 24.75 -9.13 -13.99
C ALA A 629 26.05 -8.48 -14.52
N GLY A 630 27.03 -8.30 -13.64
CA GLY A 630 28.37 -7.82 -13.96
C GLY A 630 28.51 -6.30 -14.15
N VAL A 631 27.54 -5.50 -13.69
CA VAL A 631 27.62 -4.04 -13.71
C VAL A 631 28.09 -3.54 -12.33
N PRO A 632 29.34 -3.04 -12.17
CA PRO A 632 29.77 -2.43 -10.92
C PRO A 632 28.94 -1.20 -10.58
N ALA A 633 28.36 -1.19 -9.38
CA ALA A 633 27.58 -0.07 -8.87
C ALA A 633 27.88 0.13 -7.39
N LYS A 634 28.63 1.18 -7.04
CA LYS A 634 28.84 1.58 -5.65
C LYS A 634 27.93 2.74 -5.31
N VAL A 635 26.97 2.55 -4.41
CA VAL A 635 26.09 3.62 -3.94
C VAL A 635 26.90 4.64 -3.13
N ILE A 636 26.83 5.91 -3.51
CA ILE A 636 27.45 7.05 -2.83
C ILE A 636 26.40 7.80 -2.01
N ILE A 637 25.25 8.09 -2.63
CA ILE A 637 24.09 8.69 -1.96
C ILE A 637 22.95 7.67 -2.02
N PRO A 638 22.60 7.02 -0.88
CA PRO A 638 21.52 6.05 -0.82
C PRO A 638 20.15 6.72 -0.87
N ALA A 639 19.10 5.95 -1.20
CA ALA A 639 17.72 6.45 -1.26
C ALA A 639 17.26 7.14 0.04
N SER A 640 17.77 6.71 1.20
CA SER A 640 17.47 7.31 2.51
C SER A 640 18.03 8.72 2.72
N GLU A 641 19.08 9.09 1.97
CA GLU A 641 19.68 10.44 1.98
C GLU A 641 19.37 11.23 0.70
N ALA A 642 18.76 10.57 -0.29
CA ALA A 642 18.50 11.13 -1.60
C ALA A 642 17.36 12.16 -1.55
N THR A 643 17.40 13.11 -2.47
CA THR A 643 16.43 14.20 -2.56
C THR A 643 15.43 13.97 -3.67
N ARG A 644 14.18 14.42 -3.48
CA ARG A 644 13.11 14.31 -4.46
C ARG A 644 13.34 15.17 -5.71
N THR A 645 12.79 14.71 -6.83
CA THR A 645 12.87 15.38 -8.14
C THR A 645 12.52 16.87 -8.07
N GLU A 646 11.39 17.24 -7.44
CA GLU A 646 10.95 18.64 -7.42
C GLU A 646 11.89 19.57 -6.64
N ALA A 647 12.55 19.05 -5.60
CA ALA A 647 13.53 19.81 -4.83
C ALA A 647 14.85 19.96 -5.59
N CYS A 648 15.24 18.96 -6.40
CA CYS A 648 16.39 19.09 -7.30
C CYS A 648 16.17 20.17 -8.36
N VAL A 649 14.98 20.16 -8.99
CA VAL A 649 14.60 21.18 -9.99
C VAL A 649 14.55 22.56 -9.37
N ASP A 650 13.90 22.72 -8.22
CA ASP A 650 13.83 24.02 -7.53
C ASP A 650 15.22 24.56 -7.22
N ALA A 651 16.08 23.76 -6.57
CA ALA A 651 17.45 24.17 -6.28
C ALA A 651 18.26 24.54 -7.54
N HIS A 652 18.01 23.86 -8.66
CA HIS A 652 18.65 24.19 -9.93
C HIS A 652 18.15 25.54 -10.49
N VAL A 653 16.84 25.82 -10.42
CA VAL A 653 16.26 27.12 -10.82
C VAL A 653 16.78 28.26 -9.94
N GLN A 654 16.86 28.05 -8.61
CA GLN A 654 17.36 29.07 -7.69
C GLN A 654 18.82 29.49 -7.95
N LYS A 655 19.62 28.61 -8.57
CA LYS A 655 21.01 28.92 -8.96
C LYS A 655 21.10 29.81 -10.21
N GLN A 656 20.02 29.94 -10.98
CA GLN A 656 19.99 30.77 -12.19
C GLN A 656 19.76 32.23 -11.82
N SER A 657 20.56 33.15 -12.36
CA SER A 657 20.56 34.57 -11.99
C SER A 657 19.21 35.28 -12.18
N SER A 658 18.44 34.88 -13.20
CA SER A 658 17.10 35.42 -13.48
C SER A 658 15.96 34.59 -12.89
N GLN A 659 16.26 33.40 -12.34
CA GLN A 659 15.27 32.37 -11.99
C GLN A 659 14.27 32.08 -13.13
N SER A 660 14.69 32.37 -14.37
CA SER A 660 13.95 32.11 -15.61
C SER A 660 14.76 31.14 -16.43
N VAL A 661 14.16 30.00 -16.76
CA VAL A 661 14.83 28.90 -17.46
C VAL A 661 14.29 28.76 -18.87
N CYS A 662 15.18 28.47 -19.81
CA CYS A 662 14.88 28.23 -21.21
C CYS A 662 15.30 26.81 -21.59
N PRO A 663 14.53 25.77 -21.21
CA PRO A 663 14.83 24.41 -21.65
C PRO A 663 14.95 24.36 -23.18
N ALA A 664 16.01 23.72 -23.68
CA ALA A 664 16.33 23.67 -25.10
C ALA A 664 16.71 22.25 -25.56
N ILE A 665 16.56 22.00 -26.87
CA ILE A 665 17.13 20.83 -27.54
C ILE A 665 18.58 21.15 -27.86
N GLU A 666 19.49 20.25 -27.52
CA GLU A 666 20.94 20.44 -27.72
C GLU A 666 21.58 19.30 -28.53
N GLY A 667 20.78 18.34 -29.00
CA GLY A 667 21.29 17.16 -29.71
C GLY A 667 21.96 16.16 -28.75
N ARG A 668 21.47 16.08 -27.50
CA ARG A 668 21.96 15.14 -26.49
C ARG A 668 21.55 13.69 -26.77
N SER A 669 20.46 13.47 -27.50
CA SER A 669 19.99 12.12 -27.80
C SER A 669 19.39 12.00 -29.20
N SER A 670 19.65 10.90 -29.87
CA SER A 670 18.96 10.56 -31.13
C SER A 670 18.83 9.05 -31.30
N ILE A 671 17.75 8.64 -31.96
CA ILE A 671 17.53 7.28 -32.42
C ILE A 671 17.65 7.27 -33.94
N VAL A 672 18.46 6.36 -34.48
CA VAL A 672 18.59 6.11 -35.92
C VAL A 672 18.16 4.69 -36.23
N PHE A 673 17.58 4.48 -37.41
CA PHE A 673 17.18 3.15 -37.88
C PHE A 673 18.10 2.71 -39.00
N ALA A 674 18.54 1.45 -38.93
CA ALA A 674 19.34 0.80 -39.96
C ALA A 674 18.52 0.42 -41.20
#